data_AF-A0A9K3LPN8-F1
#
_entry.id   AF-A0A9K3LPN8-F1
#
_cell.length_a   1.000
_cell.length_b   1.000
_cell.length_c   1.000
_cell.angle_alpha   90.00
_cell.angle_beta   90.00
_cell.angle_gamma   90.00
#
_symmetry.space_group_name_H-M   'P 1'
#
loop_
_entity.id
_entity.type
_entity.pdbx_description
1 polymer ?
#
loop_
_entity_poly.entity_id
_entity_poly.type
_entity_poly.pdbx_seq_one_letter_code
_entity_poly.pdbx_strand_id
1 'polypeptide(L)'
;MDDVEAGESTALIPKSTNNDSVAKNVTFGKCKESDRHTVEDEEVAELILHMFMANFRYSADLNRYPKTNPKLPPVVRFKRHRNFYIFEINQFRHWWKTSRLLVRLTGGYEYCLNTLAWMAMAAFNVKKHKQAKQALKSMKAIGRGGVSRDFLKHVKPFTRSIRIVLAVARGWEARVDNRFYEVLIAEAFAFMGNRCSRWIARTSCDTITASVMFPLSAKFIAPYLDQNSRPVIVTMGFIRAILPFAFSFQGSRIGRQLTFNTFKYANYRWLPVQSVMKFDKNRGVYQDMDLDPQLLVMAHAVAIAIGHGDDPVEARKNLAQHGFKVFGSGSGGYAAYRRYDGTPAKDVITLHITPYGPSILNEMPRYIILERRKVLPNTANSSIANAACKPEASICGFTNSGAYFQSQEWAALTSRYRLTMDAYNRSCSILGTNTAMRQGNKLGGPPRDLATLKDFIRHGNLPRKQRKDKKRWNRINCEVERVAKTVAKFQKQGTAPKQVIVYLEGLDCSAKSSTGGLVCQALEKCGYDVRTAQHNRPPNDEQKRKPWMDRGRFQFPEDMYGPGEDKPEYTALVWDRGPAGDFVYGSFAQLSLDEKKKKFEEFRQYDYICRVEDVLFIKLLFVADKDSIASTLGKRLAHKKIAQDLRTWLDANSIPHSREGLEEIEAHIDPTDFIAFNNYKTNLSIFTEVARNTNTLKNRLTDGIPDKYDDHWNVICTTKRYPARMKLLKNFESQLKRYALTPTDKVTTTGKIYEFLDPRSGSHRVSSIVPENYVEEKNKSNKVSIRAIFQTVLLLCLLYFYAYITWNFDMTDYL
;
A
#
# COMPACT_ATOMS: atom_id res chain seq x y z
N MET A 1 -40.36 -44.45 -76.49
CA MET A 1 -39.57 -45.67 -76.25
C MET A 1 -39.49 -45.92 -74.75
N ASP A 2 -40.68 -45.99 -74.14
CA ASP A 2 -41.36 -47.25 -73.77
C ASP A 2 -40.51 -48.20 -72.93
N ASP A 3 -40.96 -48.76 -71.81
CA ASP A 3 -42.25 -48.74 -71.12
C ASP A 3 -42.06 -49.64 -69.87
N VAL A 4 -42.92 -49.48 -68.84
CA VAL A 4 -43.59 -50.59 -68.09
C VAL A 4 -42.71 -51.57 -67.28
N GLU A 5 -43.01 -52.05 -66.07
CA GLU A 5 -44.05 -51.93 -65.03
C GLU A 5 -43.47 -52.63 -63.77
N ALA A 6 -43.87 -52.23 -62.56
CA ALA A 6 -44.65 -53.01 -61.55
C ALA A 6 -44.31 -54.52 -61.42
N GLY A 7 -44.26 -55.16 -60.26
CA GLY A 7 -44.74 -54.80 -58.92
C GLY A 7 -44.48 -55.97 -57.96
N GLU A 8 -44.58 -55.65 -56.67
CA GLU A 8 -45.18 -56.44 -55.58
C GLU A 8 -44.97 -57.97 -55.50
N SER A 9 -44.48 -58.45 -54.35
CA SER A 9 -45.37 -58.86 -53.24
C SER A 9 -44.69 -59.75 -52.19
N THR A 10 -45.13 -59.49 -50.96
CA THR A 10 -45.38 -60.45 -49.86
C THR A 10 -44.27 -61.28 -49.23
N ALA A 11 -43.89 -60.76 -48.06
CA ALA A 11 -43.59 -61.45 -46.80
C ALA A 11 -44.12 -62.88 -46.62
N LEU A 12 -43.33 -63.71 -45.93
CA LEU A 12 -43.81 -64.68 -44.93
C LEU A 12 -42.66 -65.05 -43.95
N ILE A 13 -42.95 -64.87 -42.66
CA ILE A 13 -42.13 -65.28 -41.50
C ILE A 13 -42.56 -66.71 -41.11
N PRO A 14 -41.65 -67.63 -40.71
CA PRO A 14 -41.67 -68.03 -39.30
C PRO A 14 -40.32 -68.45 -38.66
N LYS A 15 -40.17 -67.98 -37.41
CA LYS A 15 -39.73 -68.69 -36.18
C LYS A 15 -38.45 -69.56 -36.16
N SER A 16 -37.50 -69.05 -35.36
CA SER A 16 -36.77 -69.68 -34.21
C SER A 16 -36.13 -71.06 -34.43
N THR A 17 -34.83 -71.26 -34.15
CA THR A 17 -34.30 -71.38 -32.77
C THR A 17 -32.75 -71.37 -32.73
N ASN A 18 -32.22 -70.88 -31.61
CA ASN A 18 -31.00 -71.24 -30.85
C ASN A 18 -29.63 -71.48 -31.51
N ASN A 19 -28.67 -70.73 -30.94
CA ASN A 19 -27.35 -71.12 -30.43
C ASN A 19 -26.31 -71.72 -31.39
N ASP A 20 -25.25 -70.94 -31.63
CA ASP A 20 -23.90 -71.16 -31.07
C ASP A 20 -22.78 -70.78 -32.05
N SER A 21 -21.87 -69.97 -31.50
CA SER A 21 -20.44 -69.89 -31.79
C SER A 21 -19.96 -70.07 -33.24
N VAL A 22 -19.61 -68.97 -33.91
CA VAL A 22 -18.29 -68.85 -34.54
C VAL A 22 -17.81 -67.41 -34.42
N ALA A 23 -16.83 -67.22 -33.54
CA ALA A 23 -15.98 -66.04 -33.55
C ALA A 23 -15.20 -66.00 -34.88
N LYS A 24 -15.42 -64.97 -35.68
CA LYS A 24 -14.45 -64.55 -36.70
C LYS A 24 -14.03 -63.12 -36.43
N ASN A 25 -12.75 -63.01 -36.14
CA ASN A 25 -11.96 -61.80 -36.01
C ASN A 25 -12.20 -60.86 -37.19
N VAL A 26 -12.77 -59.69 -36.91
CA VAL A 26 -12.49 -58.48 -37.67
C VAL A 26 -11.79 -57.52 -36.73
N THR A 27 -10.47 -57.63 -36.71
CA THR A 27 -9.55 -56.65 -36.16
C THR A 27 -9.70 -55.35 -36.94
N PHE A 28 -10.58 -54.45 -36.48
CA PHE A 28 -10.50 -53.05 -36.87
C PHE A 28 -9.23 -52.46 -36.26
N GLY A 29 -8.31 -52.07 -37.15
CA GLY A 29 -7.01 -51.53 -36.80
C GLY A 29 -7.11 -50.41 -35.79
N LYS A 30 -6.24 -50.48 -34.77
CA LYS A 30 -5.88 -49.32 -33.95
C LYS A 30 -5.35 -48.24 -34.88
N CYS A 31 -6.20 -47.28 -35.24
CA CYS A 31 -5.74 -46.00 -35.74
C CYS A 31 -4.90 -45.36 -34.62
N LYS A 32 -3.66 -45.01 -34.94
CA LYS A 32 -2.74 -44.25 -34.09
C LYS A 32 -3.30 -42.83 -33.92
N GLU A 33 -4.31 -42.68 -33.07
CA GLU A 33 -4.84 -41.39 -32.62
C GLU A 33 -4.43 -41.08 -31.17
N SER A 34 -3.78 -42.03 -30.48
CA SER A 34 -3.26 -41.83 -29.12
C SER A 34 -2.12 -40.82 -29.04
N ASP A 35 -1.40 -40.61 -30.14
CA ASP A 35 -0.17 -39.79 -30.11
C ASP A 35 -0.47 -38.31 -30.40
N ARG A 36 -1.63 -37.96 -30.97
CA ARG A 36 -2.02 -36.55 -31.19
C ARG A 36 -2.59 -35.89 -29.93
N HIS A 37 -3.36 -36.61 -29.13
CA HIS A 37 -3.93 -36.05 -27.90
C HIS A 37 -2.89 -35.87 -26.78
N THR A 38 -1.82 -36.68 -26.75
CA THR A 38 -0.72 -36.47 -25.79
C THR A 38 0.10 -35.23 -26.12
N VAL A 39 0.27 -34.90 -27.40
CA VAL A 39 1.02 -33.72 -27.84
C VAL A 39 0.26 -32.44 -27.51
N GLU A 40 -1.06 -32.38 -27.72
CA GLU A 40 -1.87 -31.21 -27.36
C GLU A 40 -1.97 -31.02 -25.82
N ASP A 41 -2.09 -32.10 -25.06
CA ASP A 41 -2.08 -32.06 -23.59
C ASP A 41 -0.70 -31.63 -23.04
N GLU A 42 0.40 -32.05 -23.69
CA GLU A 42 1.77 -31.61 -23.38
C GLU A 42 1.99 -30.14 -23.73
N GLU A 43 1.52 -29.66 -24.89
CA GLU A 43 1.64 -28.26 -25.31
C GLU A 43 0.85 -27.32 -24.40
N VAL A 44 -0.36 -27.72 -23.97
CA VAL A 44 -1.15 -26.95 -22.99
C VAL A 44 -0.48 -26.97 -21.62
N ALA A 45 0.09 -28.10 -21.20
CA ALA A 45 0.85 -28.20 -19.95
C ALA A 45 2.14 -27.36 -20.00
N GLU A 46 2.88 -27.37 -21.11
CA GLU A 46 4.05 -26.54 -21.36
C GLU A 46 3.69 -25.07 -21.40
N LEU A 47 2.60 -24.68 -22.06
CA LEU A 47 2.13 -23.30 -22.09
C LEU A 47 1.77 -22.81 -20.69
N ILE A 48 1.07 -23.63 -19.89
CA ILE A 48 0.76 -23.33 -18.48
C ILE A 48 2.03 -23.23 -17.63
N LEU A 49 3.00 -24.12 -17.86
CA LEU A 49 4.31 -24.10 -17.19
C LEU A 49 5.14 -22.88 -17.62
N HIS A 50 5.06 -22.47 -18.88
CA HIS A 50 5.77 -21.33 -19.43
C HIS A 50 5.16 -20.01 -18.95
N MET A 51 3.83 -19.92 -18.85
CA MET A 51 3.13 -18.82 -18.18
C MET A 51 3.45 -18.75 -16.68
N PHE A 52 3.69 -19.89 -16.04
CA PHE A 52 4.15 -19.98 -14.64
C PHE A 52 5.59 -19.47 -14.51
N MET A 53 6.50 -19.97 -15.33
CA MET A 53 7.92 -19.59 -15.37
C MET A 53 8.11 -18.12 -15.76
N ALA A 54 7.34 -17.59 -16.71
CA ALA A 54 7.41 -16.19 -17.14
C ALA A 54 6.99 -15.22 -16.03
N ASN A 55 5.96 -15.55 -15.24
CA ASN A 55 5.60 -14.77 -14.04
C ASN A 55 6.60 -14.97 -12.89
N PHE A 56 7.25 -16.14 -12.81
CA PHE A 56 8.31 -16.42 -11.85
C PHE A 56 9.71 -15.91 -12.26
N ARG A 57 9.92 -15.41 -13.48
CA ARG A 57 11.21 -14.78 -13.88
C ARG A 57 11.48 -13.47 -13.13
N TYR A 58 10.47 -12.86 -12.50
CA TYR A 58 10.68 -11.81 -11.48
C TYR A 58 11.26 -12.35 -10.15
N SER A 59 11.32 -13.67 -9.97
CA SER A 59 11.92 -14.38 -8.83
C SER A 59 13.22 -15.12 -9.19
N ALA A 60 13.79 -14.95 -10.39
CA ALA A 60 15.11 -15.53 -10.74
C ALA A 60 16.27 -14.95 -9.90
N ASP A 61 16.00 -13.97 -9.03
CA ASP A 61 16.83 -13.59 -7.89
C ASP A 61 16.68 -14.59 -6.70
N LEU A 62 16.43 -15.88 -6.97
CA LEU A 62 16.21 -16.96 -5.97
C LEU A 62 17.41 -17.23 -5.05
N ASN A 63 18.61 -16.74 -5.40
CA ASN A 63 19.78 -16.72 -4.52
C ASN A 63 19.88 -15.47 -3.63
N ARG A 64 18.95 -14.52 -3.76
CA ARG A 64 18.78 -13.41 -2.81
C ARG A 64 17.64 -13.73 -1.86
N TYR A 65 17.91 -14.61 -0.91
CA TYR A 65 17.27 -14.48 0.40
C TYR A 65 17.31 -13.00 0.79
N PRO A 66 16.22 -12.37 1.26
CA PRO A 66 16.32 -11.06 1.84
C PRO A 66 17.30 -11.17 3.01
N LYS A 67 18.53 -10.68 2.83
CA LYS A 67 19.52 -10.60 3.89
C LYS A 67 18.82 -9.84 5.01
N THR A 68 18.39 -10.56 6.05
CA THR A 68 17.81 -9.95 7.25
C THR A 68 18.97 -9.28 7.94
N ASN A 69 19.16 -8.01 7.60
CA ASN A 69 20.10 -7.12 8.23
C ASN A 69 19.29 -6.03 8.93
N PRO A 70 19.36 -5.92 10.27
CA PRO A 70 20.28 -6.62 11.18
C PRO A 70 19.94 -8.11 11.39
N LYS A 71 20.93 -8.91 11.82
CA LYS A 71 20.79 -10.33 12.17
C LYS A 71 19.75 -10.47 13.29
N LEU A 72 18.52 -10.78 12.93
CA LEU A 72 17.46 -11.13 13.88
C LEU A 72 17.83 -12.41 14.65
N PRO A 73 17.35 -12.58 15.90
CA PRO A 73 17.52 -13.81 16.66
C PRO A 73 17.04 -15.04 15.87
N PRO A 74 17.65 -16.23 16.01
CA PRO A 74 17.32 -17.43 15.24
C PRO A 74 15.82 -17.74 15.22
N VAL A 75 15.15 -17.61 16.38
CA VAL A 75 13.71 -17.84 16.55
C VAL A 75 12.85 -16.94 15.64
N VAL A 76 13.23 -15.66 15.51
CA VAL A 76 12.50 -14.67 14.68
C VAL A 76 12.80 -14.87 13.20
N ARG A 77 14.04 -15.28 12.86
CA ARG A 77 14.42 -15.67 11.49
C ARG A 77 13.61 -16.89 11.04
N PHE A 78 13.53 -17.94 11.86
CA PHE A 78 12.71 -19.12 11.57
C PHE A 78 11.22 -18.79 11.40
N LYS A 79 10.64 -17.91 12.23
CA LYS A 79 9.22 -17.48 12.09
C LYS A 79 8.98 -16.74 10.76
N ARG A 80 9.87 -15.81 10.35
CA ARG A 80 9.76 -15.10 9.04
C ARG A 80 9.91 -16.02 7.84
N HIS A 81 10.89 -16.93 7.86
CA HIS A 81 11.09 -17.88 6.76
C HIS A 81 9.88 -18.82 6.63
N ARG A 82 9.33 -19.31 7.75
CA ARG A 82 8.11 -20.13 7.74
C ARG A 82 6.90 -19.37 7.18
N ASN A 83 6.72 -18.10 7.55
CA ASN A 83 5.59 -17.29 7.07
C ASN A 83 5.70 -16.99 5.58
N PHE A 84 6.92 -16.84 5.06
CA PHE A 84 7.16 -16.75 3.62
C PHE A 84 6.73 -18.03 2.90
N TYR A 85 7.15 -19.22 3.35
CA TYR A 85 6.72 -20.49 2.74
C TYR A 85 5.21 -20.73 2.85
N ILE A 86 4.59 -20.41 4.00
CA ILE A 86 3.13 -20.50 4.15
C ILE A 86 2.42 -19.55 3.18
N PHE A 87 2.97 -18.35 2.96
CA PHE A 87 2.47 -17.41 1.98
C PHE A 87 2.59 -17.96 0.55
N GLU A 88 3.76 -18.44 0.14
CA GLU A 88 4.01 -19.02 -1.18
C GLU A 88 3.11 -20.23 -1.46
N ILE A 89 3.01 -21.17 -0.52
CA ILE A 89 2.11 -22.33 -0.65
C ILE A 89 0.64 -21.87 -0.75
N ASN A 90 0.26 -20.79 -0.06
CA ASN A 90 -1.08 -20.25 -0.16
C ASN A 90 -1.32 -19.54 -1.51
N GLN A 91 -0.34 -18.83 -2.08
CA GLN A 91 -0.41 -18.26 -3.43
C GLN A 91 -0.52 -19.36 -4.47
N PHE A 92 0.35 -20.37 -4.39
CA PHE A 92 0.28 -21.55 -5.24
C PHE A 92 -1.09 -22.22 -5.16
N ARG A 93 -1.66 -22.38 -3.95
CA ARG A 93 -3.02 -22.89 -3.78
C ARG A 93 -4.08 -22.03 -4.47
N HIS A 94 -3.96 -20.70 -4.45
CA HIS A 94 -4.91 -19.81 -5.11
C HIS A 94 -4.81 -19.87 -6.63
N TRP A 95 -3.58 -19.86 -7.16
CA TRP A 95 -3.30 -20.08 -8.57
C TRP A 95 -3.85 -21.45 -9.01
N TRP A 96 -3.47 -22.52 -8.31
CA TRP A 96 -3.91 -23.89 -8.57
C TRP A 96 -5.43 -24.05 -8.62
N LYS A 97 -6.17 -23.40 -7.71
CA LYS A 97 -7.63 -23.41 -7.72
C LYS A 97 -8.20 -22.72 -8.97
N THR A 98 -7.57 -21.65 -9.41
CA THR A 98 -7.99 -20.86 -10.58
C THR A 98 -7.70 -21.65 -11.86
N SER A 99 -6.51 -22.23 -12.00
CA SER A 99 -6.16 -23.12 -13.13
C SER A 99 -7.14 -24.28 -13.25
N ARG A 100 -7.54 -24.90 -12.13
CA ARG A 100 -8.57 -25.95 -12.12
C ARG A 100 -9.97 -25.49 -12.50
N LEU A 101 -10.30 -24.22 -12.29
CA LEU A 101 -11.55 -23.67 -12.80
C LEU A 101 -11.45 -23.50 -14.32
N LEU A 102 -10.35 -22.95 -14.81
CA LEU A 102 -10.11 -22.79 -16.26
C LEU A 102 -10.18 -24.12 -16.99
N VAL A 103 -9.43 -25.14 -16.54
CA VAL A 103 -9.51 -26.51 -17.12
C VAL A 103 -10.93 -27.07 -17.09
N ARG A 104 -11.72 -26.75 -16.05
CA ARG A 104 -13.13 -27.16 -16.00
C ARG A 104 -13.98 -26.42 -17.03
N LEU A 105 -13.73 -25.13 -17.25
CA LEU A 105 -14.45 -24.35 -18.24
C LEU A 105 -14.07 -24.82 -19.65
N THR A 106 -12.79 -25.03 -19.93
CA THR A 106 -12.28 -25.55 -21.20
C THR A 106 -12.89 -26.91 -21.54
N GLY A 107 -12.80 -27.90 -20.63
CA GLY A 107 -13.41 -29.20 -20.90
C GLY A 107 -14.94 -29.17 -21.00
N GLY A 108 -15.59 -28.20 -20.34
CA GLY A 108 -17.02 -27.93 -20.52
C GLY A 108 -17.35 -27.34 -21.89
N TYR A 109 -16.48 -26.48 -22.41
CA TYR A 109 -16.56 -25.90 -23.75
C TYR A 109 -16.32 -26.94 -24.84
N GLU A 110 -15.27 -27.77 -24.72
CA GLU A 110 -15.02 -28.89 -25.64
C GLU A 110 -16.18 -29.89 -25.68
N TYR A 111 -16.80 -30.16 -24.54
CA TYR A 111 -18.02 -30.97 -24.50
C TYR A 111 -19.18 -30.34 -25.29
N CYS A 112 -19.25 -29.01 -25.37
CA CYS A 112 -20.23 -28.31 -26.19
C CYS A 112 -19.86 -28.32 -27.68
N LEU A 113 -18.57 -28.38 -28.03
CA LEU A 113 -18.09 -28.53 -29.41
C LEU A 113 -18.30 -29.93 -29.98
N ASN A 114 -18.46 -30.96 -29.14
CA ASN A 114 -18.75 -32.31 -29.60
C ASN A 114 -20.12 -32.35 -30.30
N THR A 115 -20.12 -32.61 -31.61
CA THR A 115 -21.31 -32.59 -32.48
C THR A 115 -22.44 -33.47 -31.95
N LEU A 116 -22.12 -34.68 -31.46
CA LEU A 116 -23.13 -35.61 -30.93
C LEU A 116 -23.75 -35.08 -29.64
N ALA A 117 -22.94 -34.57 -28.71
CA ALA A 117 -23.44 -33.97 -27.48
C ALA A 117 -24.27 -32.70 -27.78
N TRP A 118 -23.83 -31.89 -28.73
CA TRP A 118 -24.50 -30.67 -29.17
C TRP A 118 -25.87 -30.94 -29.79
N MET A 119 -25.95 -31.92 -30.70
CA MET A 119 -27.20 -32.38 -31.29
C MET A 119 -28.13 -32.98 -30.24
N ALA A 120 -27.62 -33.83 -29.35
CA ALA A 120 -28.40 -34.42 -28.27
C ALA A 120 -29.01 -33.36 -27.34
N MET A 121 -28.26 -32.30 -27.02
CA MET A 121 -28.75 -31.19 -26.18
C MET A 121 -29.92 -30.43 -26.81
N ALA A 122 -29.95 -30.27 -28.15
CA ALA A 122 -31.09 -29.66 -28.82
C ALA A 122 -32.31 -30.59 -28.87
N ALA A 123 -32.09 -31.90 -29.00
CA ALA A 123 -33.16 -32.89 -29.11
C ALA A 123 -33.94 -33.12 -27.79
N PHE A 124 -33.44 -32.65 -26.65
CA PHE A 124 -34.14 -32.84 -25.37
C PHE A 124 -35.38 -31.95 -25.26
N ASN A 125 -36.55 -32.58 -25.24
CA ASN A 125 -37.80 -31.92 -24.85
C ASN A 125 -37.92 -31.90 -23.33
N VAL A 126 -37.54 -30.77 -22.73
CA VAL A 126 -37.57 -30.55 -21.27
C VAL A 126 -38.98 -30.56 -20.66
N LYS A 127 -40.06 -30.57 -21.46
CA LYS A 127 -41.43 -30.85 -20.97
C LYS A 127 -41.58 -32.30 -20.50
N LYS A 128 -40.86 -33.24 -21.13
CA LYS A 128 -40.90 -34.66 -20.78
C LYS A 128 -39.91 -34.93 -19.64
N HIS A 129 -40.41 -35.39 -18.49
CA HIS A 129 -39.60 -35.62 -17.28
C HIS A 129 -38.35 -36.50 -17.52
N LYS A 130 -38.45 -37.57 -18.34
CA LYS A 130 -37.31 -38.43 -18.68
C LYS A 130 -36.22 -37.68 -19.46
N GLN A 131 -36.60 -36.81 -20.39
CA GLN A 131 -35.67 -36.02 -21.19
C GLN A 131 -35.13 -34.82 -20.40
N ALA A 132 -35.91 -34.21 -19.51
CA ALA A 132 -35.41 -33.22 -18.54
C ALA A 132 -34.32 -33.81 -17.63
N LYS A 133 -34.47 -35.08 -17.21
CA LYS A 133 -33.40 -35.80 -16.48
C LYS A 133 -32.13 -35.99 -17.32
N GLN A 134 -32.26 -36.23 -18.63
CA GLN A 134 -31.11 -36.35 -19.54
C GLN A 134 -30.45 -34.98 -19.77
N ALA A 135 -31.22 -33.92 -20.00
CA ALA A 135 -30.75 -32.54 -20.07
C ALA A 135 -29.98 -32.14 -18.79
N LEU A 136 -30.49 -32.52 -17.61
CA LEU A 136 -29.80 -32.30 -16.34
C LEU A 136 -28.49 -33.10 -16.24
N LYS A 137 -28.41 -34.30 -16.81
CA LYS A 137 -27.17 -35.09 -16.89
C LYS A 137 -26.13 -34.39 -17.77
N SER A 138 -26.52 -33.86 -18.92
CA SER A 138 -25.64 -33.10 -19.82
C SER A 138 -25.15 -31.80 -19.16
N MET A 139 -26.04 -31.03 -18.54
CA MET A 139 -25.68 -29.85 -17.74
C MET A 139 -24.68 -30.22 -16.62
N LYS A 140 -24.90 -31.34 -15.92
CA LYS A 140 -23.97 -31.85 -14.90
C LYS A 140 -22.63 -32.28 -15.49
N ALA A 141 -22.59 -32.77 -16.74
CA ALA A 141 -21.36 -33.13 -17.43
C ALA A 141 -20.52 -31.87 -17.72
N ILE A 142 -21.12 -30.83 -18.31
CA ILE A 142 -20.50 -29.52 -18.51
C ILE A 142 -19.96 -28.96 -17.20
N GLY A 143 -20.81 -28.88 -16.17
CA GLY A 143 -20.42 -28.35 -14.85
C GLY A 143 -19.39 -29.19 -14.09
N ARG A 144 -19.10 -30.41 -14.53
CA ARG A 144 -18.02 -31.26 -13.98
C ARG A 144 -16.71 -31.15 -14.76
N GLY A 145 -16.70 -30.44 -15.88
CA GLY A 145 -15.56 -30.21 -16.75
C GLY A 145 -15.58 -31.02 -18.04
N GLY A 146 -16.75 -31.53 -18.45
CA GLY A 146 -16.92 -32.26 -19.70
C GLY A 146 -15.88 -33.37 -19.89
N VAL A 147 -15.10 -33.28 -20.96
CA VAL A 147 -14.05 -34.25 -21.31
C VAL A 147 -12.89 -34.26 -20.31
N SER A 148 -12.49 -33.11 -19.77
CA SER A 148 -11.42 -33.00 -18.75
C SER A 148 -11.85 -33.46 -17.35
N ARG A 149 -13.04 -34.05 -17.19
CA ARG A 149 -13.57 -34.51 -15.90
C ARG A 149 -12.65 -35.51 -15.23
N ASP A 150 -12.05 -36.42 -15.98
CA ASP A 150 -11.22 -37.51 -15.43
C ASP A 150 -9.86 -36.98 -14.97
N PHE A 151 -9.20 -36.14 -15.76
CA PHE A 151 -8.05 -35.35 -15.30
C PHE A 151 -8.38 -34.61 -13.98
N LEU A 152 -9.50 -33.88 -13.94
CA LEU A 152 -9.92 -33.18 -12.73
C LEU A 152 -10.23 -34.10 -11.55
N LYS A 153 -10.50 -35.40 -11.74
CA LYS A 153 -10.58 -36.39 -10.65
C LYS A 153 -9.18 -36.74 -10.15
N HIS A 154 -8.23 -37.00 -11.03
CA HIS A 154 -6.86 -37.37 -10.67
C HIS A 154 -6.12 -36.27 -9.90
N VAL A 155 -6.39 -34.99 -10.17
CA VAL A 155 -5.72 -33.90 -9.44
C VAL A 155 -6.48 -33.37 -8.20
N LYS A 156 -7.62 -33.99 -7.84
CA LYS A 156 -8.33 -33.68 -6.58
C LYS A 156 -7.53 -34.04 -5.33
N PRO A 157 -6.89 -35.23 -5.21
CA PRO A 157 -6.07 -35.59 -4.06
C PRO A 157 -4.98 -34.56 -3.78
N PHE A 158 -4.22 -34.14 -4.79
CA PHE A 158 -3.17 -33.12 -4.67
C PHE A 158 -3.67 -31.82 -4.01
N THR A 159 -4.85 -31.34 -4.44
CA THR A 159 -5.44 -30.12 -3.85
C THR A 159 -5.85 -30.30 -2.38
N ARG A 160 -6.24 -31.52 -1.99
CA ARG A 160 -6.55 -31.86 -0.60
C ARG A 160 -5.26 -31.87 0.22
N SER A 161 -4.21 -32.50 -0.31
CA SER A 161 -2.89 -32.57 0.34
C SER A 161 -2.31 -31.19 0.61
N ILE A 162 -2.28 -30.28 -0.38
CA ILE A 162 -1.81 -28.89 -0.18
C ILE A 162 -2.57 -28.19 0.96
N ARG A 163 -3.88 -28.43 1.06
CA ARG A 163 -4.71 -27.80 2.08
C ARG A 163 -4.44 -28.35 3.47
N ILE A 164 -4.21 -29.65 3.59
CA ILE A 164 -3.83 -30.29 4.85
C ILE A 164 -2.45 -29.78 5.28
N VAL A 165 -1.48 -29.76 4.36
CA VAL A 165 -0.13 -29.22 4.59
C VAL A 165 -0.20 -27.76 5.08
N LEU A 166 -0.99 -26.91 4.43
CA LEU A 166 -1.19 -25.52 4.89
C LEU A 166 -1.86 -25.42 6.27
N ALA A 167 -2.84 -26.27 6.57
CA ALA A 167 -3.51 -26.28 7.86
C ALA A 167 -2.54 -26.70 8.97
N VAL A 168 -1.76 -27.76 8.74
CA VAL A 168 -0.72 -28.24 9.67
C VAL A 168 0.36 -27.18 9.84
N ALA A 169 0.83 -26.55 8.76
CA ALA A 169 1.84 -25.51 8.82
C ALA A 169 1.36 -24.29 9.63
N ARG A 170 0.11 -23.85 9.44
CA ARG A 170 -0.50 -22.77 10.23
C ARG A 170 -0.72 -23.15 11.69
N GLY A 171 -1.18 -24.37 11.95
CA GLY A 171 -1.30 -24.89 13.31
C GLY A 171 0.06 -24.87 14.01
N TRP A 172 1.09 -25.42 13.34
CA TRP A 172 2.46 -25.44 13.85
C TRP A 172 3.03 -24.04 14.12
N GLU A 173 2.73 -23.06 13.27
CA GLU A 173 3.08 -21.66 13.53
C GLU A 173 2.41 -21.13 14.81
N ALA A 174 1.12 -21.43 14.98
CA ALA A 174 0.33 -21.02 16.14
C ALA A 174 0.75 -21.71 17.46
N ARG A 175 1.54 -22.79 17.40
CA ARG A 175 2.12 -23.44 18.59
C ARG A 175 3.01 -22.50 19.39
N VAL A 176 3.73 -21.58 18.71
CA VAL A 176 4.59 -20.59 19.36
C VAL A 176 3.79 -19.67 20.28
N ASP A 177 2.53 -19.43 19.96
CA ASP A 177 1.66 -18.51 20.69
C ASP A 177 0.65 -19.29 21.58
N ASN A 178 0.90 -20.58 21.87
CA ASN A 178 0.00 -21.50 22.60
C ASN A 178 -1.41 -21.64 21.98
N ARG A 179 -1.55 -21.38 20.67
CA ARG A 179 -2.83 -21.38 19.92
C ARG A 179 -2.94 -22.53 18.91
N PHE A 180 -2.10 -23.56 19.03
CA PHE A 180 -2.06 -24.70 18.10
C PHE A 180 -3.45 -25.30 17.85
N TYR A 181 -4.15 -25.67 18.92
CA TYR A 181 -5.47 -26.31 18.85
C TYR A 181 -6.54 -25.38 18.27
N GLU A 182 -6.54 -24.11 18.67
CA GLU A 182 -7.48 -23.10 18.16
C GLU A 182 -7.37 -22.96 16.64
N VAL A 183 -6.15 -22.80 16.14
CA VAL A 183 -5.88 -22.59 14.71
C VAL A 183 -6.14 -23.86 13.90
N LEU A 184 -5.81 -25.04 14.44
CA LEU A 184 -6.09 -26.30 13.77
C LEU A 184 -7.60 -26.55 13.65
N ILE A 185 -8.35 -26.29 14.73
CA ILE A 185 -9.81 -26.38 14.74
C ILE A 185 -10.41 -25.37 13.75
N ALA A 186 -9.92 -24.12 13.72
CA ALA A 186 -10.37 -23.10 12.76
C ALA A 186 -10.13 -23.51 11.30
N GLU A 187 -9.00 -24.13 10.97
CA GLU A 187 -8.74 -24.64 9.62
C GLU A 187 -9.59 -25.88 9.29
N ALA A 188 -9.90 -26.73 10.27
CA ALA A 188 -10.84 -27.85 10.10
C ALA A 188 -12.27 -27.34 9.82
N PHE A 189 -12.76 -26.36 10.57
CA PHE A 189 -14.06 -25.73 10.29
C PHE A 189 -14.06 -24.97 8.96
N ALA A 190 -12.96 -24.31 8.59
CA ALA A 190 -12.82 -23.72 7.27
C ALA A 190 -12.87 -24.78 6.15
N PHE A 191 -12.33 -25.99 6.41
CA PHE A 191 -12.39 -27.12 5.51
C PHE A 191 -13.83 -27.63 5.33
N MET A 192 -14.54 -27.85 6.45
CA MET A 192 -15.93 -28.28 6.46
C MET A 192 -16.85 -27.24 5.80
N GLY A 193 -16.76 -25.97 6.21
CA GLY A 193 -17.56 -24.88 5.63
C GLY A 193 -17.37 -24.76 4.12
N ASN A 194 -16.14 -24.88 3.63
CA ASN A 194 -15.87 -24.89 2.18
C ASN A 194 -16.46 -26.13 1.47
N ARG A 195 -16.52 -27.30 2.13
CA ARG A 195 -17.16 -28.50 1.56
C ARG A 195 -18.68 -28.33 1.53
N CYS A 196 -19.29 -27.85 2.61
CA CYS A 196 -20.73 -27.60 2.70
C CYS A 196 -21.17 -26.54 1.69
N SER A 197 -20.52 -25.38 1.62
CA SER A 197 -20.89 -24.32 0.67
C SER A 197 -20.76 -24.76 -0.79
N ARG A 198 -19.77 -25.62 -1.12
CA ARG A 198 -19.67 -26.21 -2.47
C ARG A 198 -20.77 -27.23 -2.77
N TRP A 199 -21.21 -27.96 -1.75
CA TRP A 199 -22.33 -28.90 -1.90
C TRP A 199 -23.63 -28.13 -2.10
N ILE A 200 -23.92 -27.14 -1.22
CA ILE A 200 -25.08 -26.25 -1.33
C ILE A 200 -25.12 -25.59 -2.71
N ALA A 201 -24.04 -24.95 -3.15
CA ALA A 201 -23.98 -24.29 -4.46
C ALA A 201 -24.32 -25.23 -5.63
N ARG A 202 -23.88 -26.50 -5.58
CA ARG A 202 -24.22 -27.50 -6.60
C ARG A 202 -25.66 -27.95 -6.53
N THR A 203 -26.14 -28.25 -5.33
CA THR A 203 -27.51 -28.73 -5.10
C THR A 203 -28.50 -27.64 -5.47
N SER A 204 -28.30 -26.40 -5.02
CA SER A 204 -29.13 -25.25 -5.39
C SER A 204 -29.15 -25.04 -6.91
N CYS A 205 -28.01 -25.10 -7.59
CA CYS A 205 -27.96 -24.98 -9.06
C CYS A 205 -28.71 -26.13 -9.75
N ASP A 206 -28.58 -27.36 -9.26
CA ASP A 206 -29.31 -28.52 -9.81
C ASP A 206 -30.82 -28.38 -9.61
N THR A 207 -31.26 -28.00 -8.41
CA THR A 207 -32.68 -27.81 -8.06
C THR A 207 -33.28 -26.65 -8.83
N ILE A 208 -32.63 -25.49 -8.88
CA ILE A 208 -33.10 -24.32 -9.64
C ILE A 208 -33.23 -24.66 -11.13
N THR A 209 -32.26 -25.39 -11.69
CA THR A 209 -32.35 -25.77 -13.11
C THR A 209 -33.53 -26.69 -13.37
N ALA A 210 -33.69 -27.73 -12.55
CA ALA A 210 -34.74 -28.73 -12.72
C ALA A 210 -36.15 -28.18 -12.44
N SER A 211 -36.30 -27.36 -11.40
CA SER A 211 -37.59 -26.89 -10.90
C SER A 211 -38.03 -25.56 -11.51
N VAL A 212 -37.11 -24.73 -11.99
CA VAL A 212 -37.41 -23.37 -12.48
C VAL A 212 -36.98 -23.18 -13.93
N MET A 213 -35.68 -23.35 -14.22
CA MET A 213 -35.15 -22.96 -15.54
C MET A 213 -35.66 -23.85 -16.68
N PHE A 214 -35.74 -25.17 -16.49
CA PHE A 214 -36.29 -26.07 -17.51
C PHE A 214 -37.79 -25.84 -17.78
N PRO A 215 -38.66 -25.71 -16.76
CA PRO A 215 -40.06 -25.32 -16.99
C PRO A 215 -40.21 -23.96 -17.68
N LEU A 216 -39.40 -22.96 -17.30
CA LEU A 216 -39.42 -21.65 -17.97
C LEU A 216 -38.95 -21.76 -19.42
N SER A 217 -37.84 -22.46 -19.69
CA SER A 217 -37.36 -22.72 -21.04
C SER A 217 -38.44 -23.38 -21.90
N ALA A 218 -39.12 -24.38 -21.34
CA ALA A 218 -40.16 -25.11 -22.03
C ALA A 218 -41.39 -24.26 -22.41
N LYS A 219 -41.70 -23.25 -21.60
CA LYS A 219 -42.85 -22.35 -21.79
C LYS A 219 -42.53 -21.14 -22.65
N PHE A 220 -41.34 -20.55 -22.48
CA PHE A 220 -41.01 -19.23 -23.02
C PHE A 220 -39.92 -19.23 -24.08
N ILE A 221 -39.04 -20.23 -24.11
CA ILE A 221 -37.88 -20.24 -25.02
C ILE A 221 -38.14 -21.24 -26.16
N ALA A 222 -38.60 -22.44 -25.81
CA ALA A 222 -38.90 -23.52 -26.73
C ALA A 222 -39.87 -23.16 -27.88
N PRO A 223 -40.93 -22.35 -27.67
CA PRO A 223 -41.82 -21.98 -28.78
C PRO A 223 -41.18 -21.08 -29.85
N TYR A 224 -40.06 -20.40 -29.52
CA TYR A 224 -39.47 -19.36 -30.36
C TYR A 224 -38.07 -19.71 -30.86
N LEU A 225 -37.52 -20.85 -30.45
CA LEU A 225 -36.20 -21.34 -30.88
C LEU A 225 -36.29 -22.82 -31.20
N ASP A 226 -35.81 -23.21 -32.39
CA ASP A 226 -35.68 -24.62 -32.80
C ASP A 226 -34.84 -25.45 -31.80
N GLN A 227 -33.99 -24.77 -31.02
CA GLN A 227 -33.08 -25.36 -30.04
C GLN A 227 -33.67 -25.32 -28.62
N ASN A 228 -34.80 -26.01 -28.44
CA ASN A 228 -35.73 -25.97 -27.30
C ASN A 228 -35.13 -25.88 -25.87
N SER A 229 -33.96 -26.45 -25.61
CA SER A 229 -33.37 -26.49 -24.26
C SER A 229 -31.86 -26.25 -24.18
N ARG A 230 -31.18 -26.16 -25.33
CA ARG A 230 -29.71 -26.07 -25.41
C ARG A 230 -29.15 -24.83 -24.67
N PRO A 231 -29.69 -23.60 -24.85
CA PRO A 231 -29.18 -22.42 -24.16
C PRO A 231 -29.14 -22.54 -22.64
N VAL A 232 -30.21 -23.12 -22.07
CA VAL A 232 -30.34 -23.29 -20.62
C VAL A 232 -29.40 -24.38 -20.09
N ILE A 233 -29.24 -25.49 -20.84
CA ILE A 233 -28.32 -26.57 -20.46
C ILE A 233 -26.87 -26.06 -20.39
N VAL A 234 -26.43 -25.30 -21.39
CA VAL A 234 -25.05 -24.80 -21.46
C VAL A 234 -24.81 -23.73 -20.40
N THR A 235 -25.69 -22.73 -20.31
CA THR A 235 -25.57 -21.64 -19.33
C THR A 235 -25.55 -22.16 -17.90
N MET A 236 -26.50 -23.03 -17.54
CA MET A 236 -26.54 -23.62 -16.20
C MET A 236 -25.38 -24.60 -15.95
N GLY A 237 -24.85 -25.23 -17.01
CA GLY A 237 -23.64 -26.03 -16.96
C GLY A 237 -22.41 -25.23 -16.53
N PHE A 238 -22.20 -24.05 -17.12
CA PHE A 238 -21.10 -23.16 -16.75
C PHE A 238 -21.31 -22.50 -15.38
N ILE A 239 -22.53 -22.07 -15.06
CA ILE A 239 -22.88 -21.56 -13.73
C ILE A 239 -22.57 -22.62 -12.67
N ARG A 240 -22.90 -23.89 -12.92
CA ARG A 240 -22.57 -25.03 -12.05
C ARG A 240 -21.06 -25.25 -11.89
N ALA A 241 -20.24 -24.93 -12.90
CA ALA A 241 -18.79 -25.00 -12.79
C ALA A 241 -18.22 -23.88 -11.90
N ILE A 242 -18.78 -22.67 -11.99
CA ILE A 242 -18.32 -21.42 -11.36
C ILE A 242 -18.81 -21.29 -9.91
N LEU A 243 -20.10 -21.53 -9.64
CA LEU A 243 -20.71 -21.29 -8.33
C LEU A 243 -19.97 -21.98 -7.16
N PRO A 244 -19.56 -23.26 -7.26
CA PRO A 244 -18.81 -23.90 -6.19
C PRO A 244 -17.46 -23.23 -5.93
N PHE A 245 -16.83 -22.62 -6.94
CA PHE A 245 -15.60 -21.87 -6.75
C PHE A 245 -15.86 -20.60 -5.94
N ALA A 246 -16.85 -19.79 -6.33
CA ALA A 246 -17.24 -18.56 -5.62
C ALA A 246 -17.64 -18.82 -4.16
N PHE A 247 -18.54 -19.78 -3.94
CA PHE A 247 -19.04 -20.16 -2.62
C PHE A 247 -17.96 -20.80 -1.73
N SER A 248 -16.90 -21.38 -2.32
CA SER A 248 -15.79 -21.93 -1.53
C SER A 248 -14.99 -20.87 -0.75
N PHE A 249 -14.98 -19.63 -1.22
CA PHE A 249 -14.35 -18.50 -0.52
C PHE A 249 -15.22 -18.01 0.65
N GLN A 250 -16.53 -17.86 0.40
CA GLN A 250 -17.50 -17.47 1.43
C GLN A 250 -17.61 -18.52 2.54
N GLY A 251 -17.72 -19.81 2.19
CA GLY A 251 -17.77 -20.91 3.16
C GLY A 251 -16.52 -21.05 4.02
N SER A 252 -15.34 -20.72 3.46
CA SER A 252 -14.11 -20.68 4.25
C SER A 252 -14.07 -19.52 5.24
N ARG A 253 -14.73 -18.39 4.91
CA ARG A 253 -14.83 -17.22 5.79
C ARG A 253 -15.83 -17.46 6.91
N ILE A 254 -16.99 -18.03 6.58
CA ILE A 254 -18.02 -18.40 7.56
C ILE A 254 -17.47 -19.44 8.56
N GLY A 255 -16.79 -20.48 8.08
CA GLY A 255 -16.18 -21.49 8.95
C GLY A 255 -15.17 -20.89 9.94
N ARG A 256 -14.31 -19.97 9.49
CA ARG A 256 -13.36 -19.27 10.38
C ARG A 256 -14.04 -18.31 11.35
N GLN A 257 -15.08 -17.61 10.90
CA GLN A 257 -15.82 -16.67 11.74
C GLN A 257 -16.60 -17.40 12.85
N LEU A 258 -17.21 -18.54 12.53
CA LEU A 258 -17.86 -19.40 13.51
C LEU A 258 -16.87 -19.86 14.57
N THR A 259 -15.71 -20.37 14.17
CA THR A 259 -14.67 -20.79 15.12
C THR A 259 -14.15 -19.62 15.96
N PHE A 260 -13.93 -18.46 15.34
CA PHE A 260 -13.50 -17.25 16.05
C PHE A 260 -14.55 -16.83 17.10
N ASN A 261 -15.83 -16.85 16.75
CA ASN A 261 -16.90 -16.54 17.68
C ASN A 261 -16.98 -17.59 18.80
N THR A 262 -16.91 -18.89 18.49
CA THR A 262 -16.92 -19.96 19.49
C THR A 262 -15.75 -19.84 20.47
N PHE A 263 -14.53 -19.55 20.02
CA PHE A 263 -13.39 -19.33 20.91
C PHE A 263 -13.46 -17.99 21.64
N LYS A 264 -14.04 -16.95 21.04
CA LYS A 264 -14.34 -15.68 21.73
C LYS A 264 -15.29 -15.89 22.91
N TYR A 265 -16.28 -16.78 22.78
CA TYR A 265 -17.19 -17.15 23.85
C TYR A 265 -16.61 -18.20 24.82
N ALA A 266 -15.75 -19.12 24.37
CA ALA A 266 -15.10 -20.10 25.25
C ALA A 266 -13.95 -19.50 26.09
N ASN A 267 -13.35 -18.39 25.64
CA ASN A 267 -12.30 -17.65 26.36
C ASN A 267 -12.82 -16.74 27.50
N TYR A 268 -14.04 -16.95 28.03
CA TYR A 268 -14.47 -16.29 29.27
C TYR A 268 -13.62 -16.66 30.50
N ARG A 269 -12.66 -17.61 30.39
CA ARG A 269 -11.62 -17.84 31.41
C ARG A 269 -10.48 -16.82 31.40
N TRP A 270 -10.38 -16.00 30.37
CA TRP A 270 -9.36 -14.96 30.23
C TRP A 270 -10.01 -13.73 29.59
N LEU A 271 -10.70 -12.92 30.39
CA LEU A 271 -11.21 -11.64 29.90
C LEU A 271 -10.05 -10.83 29.29
N PRO A 272 -10.27 -10.17 28.14
CA PRO A 272 -9.25 -9.31 27.56
C PRO A 272 -8.97 -8.19 28.55
N VAL A 273 -7.77 -8.20 29.15
CA VAL A 273 -7.21 -7.06 29.90
C VAL A 273 -7.53 -5.80 29.11
N GLN A 274 -8.29 -4.91 29.76
CA GLN A 274 -8.91 -3.75 29.14
C GLN A 274 -7.90 -2.95 28.31
N SER A 275 -8.39 -2.36 27.22
CA SER A 275 -7.60 -1.40 26.44
C SER A 275 -7.21 -0.24 27.36
N VAL A 276 -5.95 0.22 27.28
CA VAL A 276 -5.45 1.40 28.02
C VAL A 276 -6.36 2.62 27.83
N MET A 277 -6.99 2.74 26.65
CA MET A 277 -7.91 3.84 26.33
C MET A 277 -9.36 3.64 26.80
N LYS A 278 -9.70 2.48 27.38
CA LYS A 278 -11.06 2.13 27.84
C LYS A 278 -11.00 1.38 29.17
N PHE A 279 -10.18 1.88 30.09
CA PHE A 279 -10.05 1.28 31.41
C PHE A 279 -11.24 1.73 32.28
N ASP A 280 -11.94 0.75 32.84
CA ASP A 280 -13.05 0.94 33.78
C ASP A 280 -12.48 0.84 35.20
N LYS A 281 -12.56 1.95 35.94
CA LYS A 281 -11.95 2.12 37.27
C LYS A 281 -12.45 1.11 38.31
N ASN A 282 -13.58 0.44 38.05
CA ASN A 282 -14.27 -0.43 39.01
C ASN A 282 -14.12 -1.94 38.70
N ARG A 283 -13.37 -2.33 37.67
CA ARG A 283 -13.23 -3.75 37.25
C ARG A 283 -11.78 -4.23 37.36
N GLY A 284 -11.29 -4.40 38.58
CA GLY A 284 -10.03 -5.10 38.85
C GLY A 284 -10.15 -6.59 38.52
N VAL A 285 -9.14 -7.16 37.85
CA VAL A 285 -9.02 -8.61 37.66
C VAL A 285 -8.15 -9.12 38.81
N TYR A 286 -8.77 -9.69 39.84
CA TYR A 286 -8.04 -10.30 40.95
C TYR A 286 -7.30 -11.56 40.47
N GLN A 287 -5.97 -11.51 40.43
CA GLN A 287 -5.15 -12.70 40.11
C GLN A 287 -4.40 -13.30 41.30
N ASP A 288 -4.17 -12.55 42.38
CA ASP A 288 -3.58 -13.09 43.62
C ASP A 288 -4.60 -13.05 44.76
N MET A 289 -4.95 -14.21 45.32
CA MET A 289 -5.92 -14.35 46.42
C MET A 289 -5.34 -14.06 47.83
N ASP A 290 -4.04 -13.78 47.93
CA ASP A 290 -3.32 -13.62 49.21
C ASP A 290 -3.01 -12.16 49.58
N LEU A 291 -3.57 -11.19 48.84
CA LEU A 291 -3.32 -9.76 49.10
C LEU A 291 -4.31 -9.20 50.11
N ASP A 292 -3.81 -8.36 51.04
CA ASP A 292 -4.65 -7.62 51.98
C ASP A 292 -5.61 -6.67 51.23
N PRO A 293 -6.94 -6.88 51.31
CA PRO A 293 -7.91 -6.08 50.55
C PRO A 293 -7.88 -4.58 50.89
N GLN A 294 -7.57 -4.24 52.15
CA GLN A 294 -7.55 -2.84 52.60
C GLN A 294 -6.31 -2.13 52.08
N LEU A 295 -5.14 -2.79 52.08
CA LEU A 295 -3.94 -2.24 51.45
C LEU A 295 -4.14 -2.07 49.94
N LEU A 296 -4.90 -2.95 49.28
CA LEU A 296 -5.16 -2.86 47.84
C LEU A 296 -6.05 -1.66 47.51
N VAL A 297 -7.14 -1.46 48.26
CA VAL A 297 -7.98 -0.25 48.15
C VAL A 297 -7.16 1.01 48.40
N MET A 298 -6.25 0.97 49.37
CA MET A 298 -5.34 2.08 49.65
C MET A 298 -4.33 2.31 48.52
N ALA A 299 -3.81 1.26 47.88
CA ALA A 299 -2.93 1.37 46.72
C ALA A 299 -3.62 2.09 45.54
N HIS A 300 -4.90 1.83 45.31
CA HIS A 300 -5.70 2.55 44.31
C HIS A 300 -5.88 4.03 44.68
N ALA A 301 -6.23 4.34 45.93
CA ALA A 301 -6.35 5.73 46.38
C ALA A 301 -5.02 6.49 46.27
N VAL A 302 -3.92 5.84 46.65
CA VAL A 302 -2.56 6.38 46.50
C VAL A 302 -2.21 6.64 45.04
N ALA A 303 -2.54 5.71 44.13
CA ALA A 303 -2.30 5.91 42.70
C ALA A 303 -3.07 7.13 42.16
N ILE A 304 -4.35 7.26 42.51
CA ILE A 304 -5.18 8.42 42.12
C ILE A 304 -4.59 9.72 42.66
N ALA A 305 -4.15 9.74 43.92
CA ALA A 305 -3.55 10.91 44.55
C ALA A 305 -2.21 11.33 43.91
N ILE A 306 -1.42 10.36 43.44
CA ILE A 306 -0.19 10.60 42.68
C ILE A 306 -0.51 11.18 41.29
N GLY A 307 -1.62 10.77 40.67
CA GLY A 307 -2.08 11.27 39.37
C GLY A 307 -1.10 10.96 38.24
N HIS A 308 -0.83 11.96 37.39
CA HIS A 308 0.17 11.90 36.32
C HIS A 308 1.61 12.09 36.81
N GLY A 309 1.79 12.47 38.08
CA GLY A 309 3.11 12.60 38.68
C GLY A 309 4.01 13.70 38.08
N ASP A 310 3.44 14.69 37.40
CA ASP A 310 4.18 15.81 36.80
C ASP A 310 4.68 16.81 37.86
N ASP A 311 3.89 17.06 38.92
CA ASP A 311 4.27 17.92 40.04
C ASP A 311 4.39 17.12 41.37
N PRO A 312 5.60 16.97 41.93
CA PRO A 312 5.81 16.36 43.24
C PRO A 312 5.12 17.08 44.40
N VAL A 313 4.89 18.40 44.29
CA VAL A 313 4.25 19.22 45.34
C VAL A 313 2.76 18.92 45.38
N GLU A 314 2.11 18.86 44.23
CA GLU A 314 0.69 18.47 44.11
C GLU A 314 0.45 17.04 44.61
N ALA A 315 1.30 16.09 44.20
CA ALA A 315 1.20 14.70 44.67
C ALA A 315 1.32 14.59 46.21
N ARG A 316 2.20 15.39 46.84
CA ARG A 316 2.32 15.45 48.31
C ARG A 316 1.06 16.01 48.95
N LYS A 317 0.49 17.08 48.40
CA LYS A 317 -0.75 17.70 48.89
C LYS A 317 -1.92 16.71 48.84
N ASN A 318 -2.05 15.96 47.75
CA ASN A 318 -3.09 14.96 47.58
C ASN A 318 -2.90 13.75 48.50
N LEU A 319 -1.67 13.26 48.67
CA LEU A 319 -1.36 12.19 49.62
C LEU A 319 -1.65 12.60 51.08
N ALA A 320 -1.41 13.87 51.43
CA ALA A 320 -1.74 14.39 52.76
C ALA A 320 -3.25 14.34 53.06
N GLN A 321 -4.12 14.53 52.06
CA GLN A 321 -5.57 14.38 52.21
C GLN A 321 -5.98 12.94 52.56
N HIS A 322 -5.15 11.96 52.21
CA HIS A 322 -5.33 10.56 52.58
C HIS A 322 -4.61 10.16 53.87
N GLY A 323 -4.12 11.13 54.65
CA GLY A 323 -3.48 10.93 55.95
C GLY A 323 -2.00 10.56 55.89
N PHE A 324 -1.37 10.62 54.72
CA PHE A 324 0.06 10.33 54.55
C PHE A 324 0.92 11.57 54.83
N LYS A 325 1.84 11.47 55.79
CA LYS A 325 2.84 12.50 56.09
C LYS A 325 4.22 12.06 55.62
N VAL A 326 4.96 12.95 54.97
CA VAL A 326 6.35 12.69 54.56
C VAL A 326 7.20 12.47 55.81
N PHE A 327 7.92 11.35 55.89
CA PHE A 327 8.85 11.07 56.99
C PHE A 327 10.27 10.72 56.53
N GLY A 328 10.49 10.64 55.21
CA GLY A 328 11.82 10.50 54.62
C GLY A 328 11.82 10.85 53.14
N SER A 329 12.91 11.43 52.66
CA SER A 329 13.18 11.67 51.24
C SER A 329 14.64 11.33 50.94
N GLY A 330 14.89 10.64 49.83
CA GLY A 330 16.22 10.21 49.42
C GLY A 330 16.63 10.82 48.08
N SER A 331 17.93 10.76 47.78
CA SER A 331 18.46 11.11 46.45
C SER A 331 17.80 10.25 45.35
N GLY A 332 17.45 10.85 44.21
CA GLY A 332 16.85 10.14 43.07
C GLY A 332 15.32 10.12 43.03
N GLY A 333 14.65 11.02 43.75
CA GLY A 333 13.18 11.17 43.71
C GLY A 333 12.41 10.18 44.58
N TYR A 334 13.12 9.45 45.45
CA TYR A 334 12.52 8.57 46.46
C TYR A 334 11.82 9.39 47.56
N ALA A 335 10.60 9.01 47.91
CA ALA A 335 9.85 9.60 49.01
C ALA A 335 9.16 8.52 49.84
N ALA A 336 9.25 8.64 51.16
CA ALA A 336 8.62 7.76 52.12
C ALA A 336 7.57 8.54 52.92
N TYR A 337 6.36 8.00 52.98
CA TYR A 337 5.22 8.57 53.69
C TYR A 337 4.70 7.60 54.74
N ARG A 338 4.17 8.15 55.82
CA ARG A 338 3.62 7.39 56.93
C ARG A 338 2.19 7.85 57.22
N ARG A 339 1.29 6.90 57.39
CA ARG A 339 -0.08 7.11 57.85
C ARG A 339 -0.31 6.28 59.12
N TYR A 340 -0.95 6.89 60.10
CA TYR A 340 -1.44 6.20 61.30
C TYR A 340 -2.92 5.91 61.07
N ASP A 341 -3.30 4.63 61.00
CA ASP A 341 -4.73 4.29 61.07
C ASP A 341 -5.13 4.43 62.53
N GLY A 342 -6.11 5.28 62.83
CA GLY A 342 -6.53 5.66 64.19
C GLY A 342 -7.16 4.52 65.01
N THR A 343 -6.82 3.26 64.73
CA THR A 343 -7.22 2.09 65.48
C THR A 343 -6.49 2.02 66.83
N PRO A 344 -7.12 1.45 67.88
CA PRO A 344 -6.51 1.31 69.21
C PRO A 344 -5.22 0.49 69.20
N ALA A 345 -5.14 -0.50 68.31
CA ALA A 345 -3.89 -1.11 67.87
C ALA A 345 -3.25 -0.16 66.85
N LYS A 346 -2.20 0.55 67.23
CA LYS A 346 -1.50 1.55 66.40
C LYS A 346 -0.85 0.87 65.19
N ASP A 347 -1.61 0.62 64.14
CA ASP A 347 -1.08 0.16 62.87
C ASP A 347 -0.51 1.36 62.11
N VAL A 348 0.71 1.19 61.63
CA VAL A 348 1.40 2.18 60.80
C VAL A 348 1.48 1.65 59.38
N ILE A 349 0.94 2.43 58.45
CA ILE A 349 1.06 2.16 57.03
C ILE A 349 2.19 3.03 56.49
N THR A 350 3.18 2.37 55.90
CA THR A 350 4.33 3.02 55.27
C THR A 350 4.18 2.92 53.77
N LEU A 351 4.27 4.06 53.08
CA LEU A 351 4.24 4.17 51.62
C LEU A 351 5.61 4.60 51.12
N HIS A 352 6.24 3.76 50.31
CA HIS A 352 7.47 4.07 49.60
C HIS A 352 7.14 4.35 48.15
N ILE A 353 7.60 5.49 47.63
CA ILE A 353 7.41 5.87 46.23
C ILE A 353 8.78 6.08 45.59
N THR A 354 9.04 5.37 44.50
CA THR A 354 10.28 5.49 43.73
C THR A 354 9.97 5.63 42.25
N PRO A 355 10.52 6.63 41.56
CA PRO A 355 10.53 6.65 40.10
C PRO A 355 11.13 5.35 39.55
N TYR A 356 10.45 4.67 38.63
CA TYR A 356 10.94 3.39 38.11
C TYR A 356 10.64 3.18 36.63
N GLY A 357 11.71 2.91 35.87
CA GLY A 357 11.63 2.40 34.50
C GLY A 357 11.54 3.46 33.40
N PRO A 358 11.48 3.02 32.13
CA PRO A 358 11.36 3.92 30.98
C PRO A 358 9.96 4.56 30.94
N SER A 359 9.91 5.84 30.55
CA SER A 359 8.66 6.56 30.39
C SER A 359 7.73 5.88 29.37
N ILE A 360 6.44 5.80 29.71
CA ILE A 360 5.35 5.35 28.84
C ILE A 360 4.48 6.57 28.57
N LEU A 361 4.28 6.93 27.30
CA LEU A 361 3.48 8.11 26.91
C LEU A 361 3.98 9.45 27.51
N ASN A 362 5.29 9.62 27.68
CA ASN A 362 5.94 10.78 28.33
C ASN A 362 5.68 10.90 29.84
N GLU A 363 5.02 9.92 30.46
CA GLU A 363 4.86 9.83 31.91
C GLU A 363 5.88 8.84 32.50
N MET A 364 6.46 9.17 33.66
CA MET A 364 7.40 8.28 34.34
C MET A 364 6.65 7.43 35.38
N PRO A 365 6.62 6.09 35.24
CA PRO A 365 5.93 5.25 36.19
C PRO A 365 6.61 5.33 37.56
N ARG A 366 5.82 5.20 38.63
CA ARG A 366 6.33 5.15 40.00
C ARG A 366 6.04 3.80 40.60
N TYR A 367 7.09 3.14 41.07
CA TYR A 367 6.95 1.93 41.88
C TYR A 367 6.54 2.33 43.29
N ILE A 368 5.49 1.70 43.80
CA ILE A 368 5.01 1.91 45.15
C ILE A 368 5.11 0.61 45.97
N ILE A 369 5.47 0.77 47.24
CA ILE A 369 5.40 -0.29 48.24
C ILE A 369 4.56 0.25 49.40
N LEU A 370 3.47 -0.43 49.71
CA LEU A 370 2.64 -0.20 50.88
C LEU A 370 2.86 -1.31 51.88
N GLU A 371 3.28 -0.97 53.08
CA GLU A 371 3.54 -1.92 54.16
C GLU A 371 2.70 -1.57 55.38
N ARG A 372 1.95 -2.55 55.91
CA ARG A 372 1.33 -2.45 57.23
C ARG A 372 2.26 -3.05 58.28
N ARG A 373 2.54 -2.27 59.32
CA ARG A 373 3.36 -2.68 60.47
C ARG A 373 2.61 -2.39 61.77
N LYS A 374 2.67 -3.32 62.72
CA LYS A 374 2.25 -3.05 64.10
C LYS A 374 3.31 -2.20 64.78
N VAL A 375 2.89 -1.13 65.45
CA VAL A 375 3.79 -0.33 66.28
C VAL A 375 4.08 -1.08 67.57
N LEU A 376 5.35 -1.43 67.79
CA LEU A 376 5.79 -1.92 69.09
C LEU A 376 5.67 -0.79 70.13
N PRO A 377 5.21 -1.09 71.37
CA PRO A 377 5.08 -0.09 72.42
C PRO A 377 6.43 0.61 72.70
N ASN A 378 6.34 1.93 72.92
CA ASN A 378 7.44 2.88 73.03
C ASN A 378 8.62 2.36 73.88
N THR A 379 9.72 2.01 73.22
CA THR A 379 11.06 2.07 73.81
C THR A 379 11.84 3.17 73.11
N ALA A 380 12.76 3.83 73.82
CA ALA A 380 13.48 5.02 73.33
C ALA A 380 14.31 4.78 72.04
N ASN A 381 14.51 3.52 71.64
CA ASN A 381 15.18 3.09 70.40
C ASN A 381 14.20 2.56 69.31
N SER A 382 12.90 2.85 69.43
CA SER A 382 11.83 2.24 68.63
C SER A 382 11.88 2.55 67.13
N SER A 383 12.57 3.60 66.66
CA SER A 383 12.63 3.91 65.21
C SER A 383 13.43 2.88 64.42
N ILE A 384 14.53 2.36 65.00
CA ILE A 384 15.40 1.35 64.37
C ILE A 384 14.78 -0.05 64.54
N ALA A 385 14.23 -0.35 65.73
CA ALA A 385 13.56 -1.62 65.99
C ALA A 385 12.30 -1.81 65.12
N ASN A 386 11.47 -0.77 64.95
CA ASN A 386 10.30 -0.82 64.08
C ASN A 386 10.66 -0.91 62.59
N ALA A 387 11.84 -0.41 62.18
CA ALA A 387 12.34 -0.58 60.82
C ALA A 387 12.77 -2.03 60.54
N ALA A 388 13.28 -2.74 61.55
CA ALA A 388 13.74 -4.13 61.48
C ALA A 388 12.61 -5.18 61.57
N CYS A 389 11.43 -4.83 62.08
CA CYS A 389 10.28 -5.73 62.11
C CYS A 389 9.76 -6.04 60.71
N LYS A 390 9.53 -7.32 60.43
CA LYS A 390 8.92 -7.79 59.17
C LYS A 390 7.49 -7.23 59.07
N PRO A 391 7.09 -6.65 57.92
CA PRO A 391 5.72 -6.16 57.74
C PRO A 391 4.71 -7.31 57.81
N GLU A 392 3.53 -7.03 58.37
CA GLU A 392 2.45 -8.03 58.48
C GLU A 392 1.82 -8.32 57.12
N ALA A 393 1.67 -7.26 56.33
CA ALA A 393 1.22 -7.33 54.96
C ALA A 393 1.95 -6.26 54.14
N SER A 394 2.30 -6.62 52.91
CA SER A 394 2.92 -5.70 51.97
C SER A 394 2.30 -5.85 50.59
N ILE A 395 2.00 -4.73 49.95
CA ILE A 395 1.57 -4.68 48.56
C ILE A 395 2.58 -3.88 47.78
N CYS A 396 3.01 -4.41 46.63
CA CYS A 396 3.93 -3.74 45.74
C CYS A 396 3.40 -3.71 44.31
N GLY A 397 3.61 -2.59 43.64
CA GLY A 397 3.09 -2.39 42.29
C GLY A 397 3.53 -1.07 41.69
N PHE A 398 2.98 -0.76 40.54
CA PHE A 398 3.31 0.40 39.73
C PHE A 398 2.12 1.34 39.66
N THR A 399 2.41 2.63 39.64
CA THR A 399 1.43 3.68 39.38
C THR A 399 1.77 4.39 38.09
N ASN A 400 0.76 4.60 37.25
CA ASN A 400 0.86 5.32 35.98
C ASN A 400 -0.51 5.94 35.64
N SER A 401 -0.54 7.24 35.38
CA SER A 401 -1.72 8.05 35.06
C SER A 401 -2.87 7.88 36.05
N GLY A 402 -2.56 7.83 37.34
CA GLY A 402 -3.56 7.64 38.40
C GLY A 402 -4.05 6.20 38.62
N ALA A 403 -3.54 5.22 37.87
CA ALA A 403 -3.92 3.81 37.99
C ALA A 403 -2.84 2.98 38.71
N TYR A 404 -3.28 2.06 39.57
CA TYR A 404 -2.43 1.07 40.22
C TYR A 404 -2.37 -0.22 39.40
N PHE A 405 -1.19 -0.81 39.28
CA PHE A 405 -0.93 -2.08 38.59
C PHE A 405 -0.10 -2.97 39.51
N GLN A 406 -0.50 -4.23 39.66
CA GLN A 406 0.39 -5.22 40.25
C GLN A 406 1.61 -5.47 39.37
N SER A 407 2.70 -5.99 39.93
CA SER A 407 3.94 -6.22 39.19
C SER A 407 3.75 -7.07 37.93
N GLN A 408 2.87 -8.08 37.98
CA GLN A 408 2.55 -8.95 36.84
C GLN A 408 1.75 -8.20 35.77
N GLU A 409 0.75 -7.41 36.18
CA GLU A 409 -0.06 -6.57 35.29
C GLU A 409 0.80 -5.51 34.59
N TRP A 410 1.72 -4.90 35.33
CA TRP A 410 2.67 -3.95 34.79
C TRP A 410 3.64 -4.59 33.80
N ALA A 411 4.15 -5.80 34.09
CA ALA A 411 4.97 -6.56 33.16
C ALA A 411 4.20 -6.91 31.87
N ALA A 412 2.92 -7.27 31.99
CA ALA A 412 2.04 -7.55 30.86
C ALA A 412 1.75 -6.27 30.03
N LEU A 413 1.46 -5.15 30.70
CA LEU A 413 1.24 -3.84 30.08
C LEU A 413 2.49 -3.36 29.35
N THR A 414 3.65 -3.45 29.99
CA THR A 414 4.95 -3.09 29.42
C THR A 414 5.27 -3.98 28.22
N SER A 415 5.02 -5.28 28.31
CA SER A 415 5.22 -6.23 27.21
C SER A 415 4.30 -5.92 26.04
N ARG A 416 3.02 -5.60 26.29
CA ARG A 416 2.07 -5.17 25.25
C ARG A 416 2.48 -3.84 24.62
N TYR A 417 2.84 -2.85 25.42
CA TYR A 417 3.32 -1.56 24.92
C TYR A 417 4.57 -1.76 24.04
N ARG A 418 5.53 -2.58 24.48
CA ARG A 418 6.70 -2.96 23.66
C ARG A 418 6.29 -3.68 22.39
N LEU A 419 5.36 -4.63 22.44
CA LEU A 419 4.87 -5.31 21.24
C LEU A 419 4.12 -4.38 20.29
N THR A 420 3.35 -3.42 20.79
CA THR A 420 2.65 -2.40 20.01
C THR A 420 3.63 -1.39 19.44
N MET A 421 4.65 -0.98 20.19
CA MET A 421 5.76 -0.16 19.68
C MET A 421 6.58 -0.93 18.66
N ASP A 422 6.85 -2.21 18.86
CA ASP A 422 7.53 -3.06 17.89
C ASP A 422 6.67 -3.34 16.67
N ALA A 423 5.35 -3.46 16.81
CA ALA A 423 4.40 -3.59 15.71
C ALA A 423 4.24 -2.27 14.97
N TYR A 424 4.26 -1.15 15.67
CA TYR A 424 4.29 0.20 15.12
C TYR A 424 5.59 0.43 14.38
N ASN A 425 6.75 0.15 14.98
CA ASN A 425 8.08 0.22 14.38
C ASN A 425 8.21 -0.74 13.19
N ARG A 426 7.63 -1.95 13.27
CA ARG A 426 7.56 -2.89 12.14
C ARG A 426 6.63 -2.40 11.05
N SER A 427 5.48 -1.83 11.40
CA SER A 427 4.56 -1.23 10.44
C SER A 427 5.21 -0.02 9.78
N CYS A 428 5.92 0.80 10.54
CA CYS A 428 6.73 1.90 10.06
C CYS A 428 7.81 1.37 9.09
N SER A 429 8.55 0.33 9.49
CA SER A 429 9.56 -0.34 8.65
C SER A 429 8.97 -0.96 7.36
N ILE A 430 7.80 -1.60 7.44
CA ILE A 430 7.08 -2.18 6.29
C ILE A 430 6.53 -1.08 5.38
N LEU A 431 6.10 0.04 5.96
CA LEU A 431 5.62 1.23 5.27
C LEU A 431 6.77 2.16 4.81
N GLY A 432 8.04 1.74 4.96
CA GLY A 432 9.22 2.46 4.47
C GLY A 432 9.67 3.65 5.33
N THR A 433 9.08 3.86 6.50
CA THR A 433 9.52 4.84 7.50
C THR A 433 10.69 4.25 8.30
N ASN A 434 11.92 4.57 7.88
CA ASN A 434 13.17 4.10 8.47
C ASN A 434 13.55 4.94 9.69
N THR A 435 12.95 4.67 10.85
CA THR A 435 13.57 4.96 12.16
C THR A 435 14.60 3.87 12.49
N ALA A 436 15.72 3.89 11.78
CA ALA A 436 16.90 3.13 12.17
C ALA A 436 17.91 4.06 12.87
N MET A 437 17.63 4.43 14.11
CA MET A 437 18.68 4.81 15.06
C MET A 437 18.33 4.38 16.48
N ARG A 438 19.34 3.78 17.13
CA ARG A 438 19.45 3.38 18.54
C ARG A 438 18.81 2.06 18.94
N GLN A 439 19.51 0.95 18.65
CA GLN A 439 19.79 -0.06 19.68
C GLN A 439 21.16 -0.66 19.40
N GLY A 440 22.18 -0.03 19.97
CA GLY A 440 23.57 -0.41 19.83
C GLY A 440 24.43 0.46 20.71
N ASN A 441 24.14 0.50 22.00
CA ASN A 441 25.09 0.83 23.05
C ASN A 441 24.70 0.03 24.28
N LYS A 442 25.64 -0.78 24.75
CA LYS A 442 25.60 -1.40 26.08
C LYS A 442 25.42 -0.31 27.12
N LEU A 443 24.69 -0.65 28.19
CA LEU A 443 24.55 0.11 29.42
C LEU A 443 25.94 0.61 29.89
N GLY A 444 26.22 1.89 29.67
CA GLY A 444 27.26 2.63 30.36
C GLY A 444 26.57 3.44 31.46
N GLY A 445 27.08 3.35 32.69
CA GLY A 445 26.60 4.14 33.82
C GLY A 445 26.72 5.66 33.57
N PRO A 446 26.21 6.48 34.51
CA PRO A 446 26.23 7.93 34.36
C PRO A 446 27.67 8.44 34.21
N PRO A 447 27.94 9.43 33.32
CA PRO A 447 29.29 9.94 33.11
C PRO A 447 29.80 10.62 34.38
N ARG A 448 30.95 10.16 34.87
CA ARG A 448 31.78 10.90 35.82
C ARG A 448 32.60 11.91 35.03
N ASP A 449 32.40 13.17 35.41
CA ASP A 449 33.29 14.32 35.23
C ASP A 449 33.38 15.03 33.86
N LEU A 450 33.31 16.36 33.98
CA LEU A 450 33.32 17.45 32.98
C LEU A 450 34.57 17.52 32.07
N ALA A 451 35.44 16.52 32.07
CA ALA A 451 36.59 16.45 31.17
C ALA A 451 36.20 16.26 29.69
N THR A 452 34.95 15.89 29.42
CA THR A 452 34.51 15.49 28.08
C THR A 452 33.99 16.61 27.18
N LEU A 453 33.83 17.86 27.64
CA LEU A 453 33.40 18.93 26.71
C LEU A 453 34.50 19.27 25.69
N LYS A 454 35.76 19.29 26.12
CA LYS A 454 36.93 19.47 25.25
C LYS A 454 37.12 18.28 24.30
N ASP A 455 36.85 17.06 24.78
CA ASP A 455 36.87 15.85 23.96
C ASP A 455 35.66 15.74 23.03
N PHE A 456 34.50 16.27 23.43
CA PHE A 456 33.29 16.39 22.63
C PHE A 456 33.49 17.42 21.50
N ILE A 457 34.15 18.55 21.77
CA ILE A 457 34.55 19.54 20.76
C ILE A 457 35.65 18.96 19.86
N ARG A 458 36.64 18.22 20.38
CA ARG A 458 37.64 17.51 19.55
C ARG A 458 37.03 16.39 18.69
N HIS A 459 36.03 15.68 19.20
CA HIS A 459 35.27 14.68 18.44
C HIS A 459 34.26 15.31 17.46
N GLY A 460 33.77 16.52 17.74
CA GLY A 460 32.94 17.33 16.86
C GLY A 460 33.75 18.02 15.75
N ASN A 461 35.01 18.37 16.02
CA ASN A 461 36.00 18.93 15.08
C ASN A 461 36.68 17.88 14.21
N LEU A 462 36.57 16.58 14.54
CA LEU A 462 36.79 15.56 13.54
C LEU A 462 35.61 15.64 12.58
N PRO A 463 35.79 16.08 11.32
CA PRO A 463 34.73 15.94 10.36
C PRO A 463 34.45 14.44 10.29
N ARG A 464 33.32 14.01 10.88
CA ARG A 464 32.62 12.84 10.37
C ARG A 464 32.13 13.25 8.99
N LYS A 465 33.07 13.36 8.04
CA LYS A 465 32.88 12.93 6.68
C LYS A 465 32.22 11.56 6.85
N GLN A 466 30.89 11.51 6.79
CA GLN A 466 30.32 10.57 5.84
C GLN A 466 31.11 10.87 4.59
N ARG A 467 32.18 10.09 4.31
CA ARG A 467 32.89 10.17 3.05
C ARG A 467 31.74 10.13 2.06
N LYS A 468 31.41 11.28 1.42
CA LYS A 468 30.59 11.29 0.21
C LYS A 468 31.27 10.22 -0.59
N ASP A 469 30.58 9.09 -0.77
CA ASP A 469 31.19 7.90 -1.34
C ASP A 469 31.79 8.36 -2.66
N LYS A 470 33.12 8.57 -2.69
CA LYS A 470 33.78 9.38 -3.72
C LYS A 470 33.47 8.75 -5.07
N LYS A 471 33.37 7.42 -5.08
CA LYS A 471 32.91 6.59 -6.18
C LYS A 471 31.49 6.94 -6.64
N ARG A 472 30.52 7.10 -5.74
CA ARG A 472 29.15 7.51 -6.11
C ARG A 472 29.08 8.92 -6.64
N TRP A 473 29.80 9.87 -6.05
CA TRP A 473 29.79 11.25 -6.53
C TRP A 473 30.49 11.38 -7.88
N ASN A 474 31.63 10.73 -8.05
CA ASN A 474 32.29 10.61 -9.35
C ASN A 474 31.34 10.02 -10.39
N ARG A 475 30.60 8.97 -10.05
CA ARG A 475 29.61 8.37 -10.96
C ARG A 475 28.47 9.32 -11.32
N ILE A 476 27.99 10.14 -10.40
CA ILE A 476 26.99 11.18 -10.70
C ILE A 476 27.61 12.21 -11.65
N ASN A 477 28.82 12.69 -11.38
CA ASN A 477 29.50 13.66 -12.23
C ASN A 477 29.77 13.12 -13.64
N CYS A 478 30.19 11.86 -13.77
CA CYS A 478 30.34 11.21 -15.08
C CYS A 478 29.01 11.16 -15.83
N GLU A 479 27.89 10.94 -15.13
CA GLU A 479 26.57 10.94 -15.76
C GLU A 479 26.14 12.35 -16.17
N VAL A 480 26.40 13.37 -15.34
CA VAL A 480 26.18 14.80 -15.70
C VAL A 480 26.98 15.15 -16.96
N GLU A 481 28.26 14.77 -17.02
CA GLU A 481 29.12 15.01 -18.19
C GLU A 481 28.65 14.25 -19.42
N ARG A 482 28.16 13.01 -19.24
CA ARG A 482 27.59 12.22 -20.32
C ARG A 482 26.36 12.90 -20.91
N VAL A 483 25.45 13.41 -20.07
CA VAL A 483 24.27 14.16 -20.52
C VAL A 483 24.67 15.47 -21.20
N ALA A 484 25.60 16.25 -20.62
CA ALA A 484 26.12 17.47 -21.23
C ALA A 484 26.70 17.21 -22.63
N LYS A 485 27.47 16.12 -22.81
CA LYS A 485 27.98 15.70 -24.13
C LYS A 485 26.86 15.36 -25.11
N THR A 486 25.80 14.71 -24.65
CA THR A 486 24.61 14.44 -25.49
C THR A 486 23.94 15.73 -25.93
N VAL A 487 23.76 16.70 -25.02
CA VAL A 487 23.18 18.01 -25.37
C VAL A 487 24.07 18.78 -26.34
N ALA A 488 25.37 18.84 -26.09
CA ALA A 488 26.34 19.47 -26.99
C ALA A 488 26.35 18.85 -28.39
N LYS A 489 26.11 17.54 -28.49
CA LYS A 489 25.93 16.87 -29.79
C LYS A 489 24.67 17.38 -30.50
N PHE A 490 23.56 17.53 -29.79
CA PHE A 490 22.32 18.08 -30.37
C PHE A 490 22.45 19.56 -30.74
N GLN A 491 23.20 20.36 -29.98
CA GLN A 491 23.49 21.76 -30.34
C GLN A 491 24.24 21.83 -31.68
N LYS A 492 25.30 21.02 -31.84
CA LYS A 492 26.05 20.93 -33.12
C LYS A 492 25.20 20.44 -34.29
N GLN A 493 24.16 19.67 -34.02
CA GLN A 493 23.21 19.18 -35.04
C GLN A 493 22.09 20.17 -35.33
N GLY A 494 21.99 21.29 -34.60
CA GLY A 494 20.87 22.22 -34.69
C GLY A 494 19.55 21.66 -34.16
N THR A 495 19.57 20.55 -33.42
CA THR A 495 18.38 19.83 -32.93
C THR A 495 18.19 19.93 -31.41
N ALA A 496 19.08 20.66 -30.72
CA ALA A 496 18.89 20.96 -29.30
C ALA A 496 17.82 22.04 -29.11
N PRO A 497 17.04 21.98 -28.02
CA PRO A 497 16.11 23.06 -27.68
C PRO A 497 16.88 24.36 -27.43
N LYS A 498 16.56 25.45 -28.11
CA LYS A 498 17.19 26.76 -27.84
C LYS A 498 16.83 27.30 -26.46
N GLN A 499 15.67 26.90 -25.96
CA GLN A 499 15.13 27.35 -24.68
C GLN A 499 14.70 26.16 -23.83
N VAL A 500 15.09 26.17 -22.56
CA VAL A 500 14.73 25.12 -21.60
C VAL A 500 14.15 25.75 -20.33
N ILE A 501 13.00 25.28 -19.87
CA ILE A 501 12.49 25.62 -18.54
C ILE A 501 12.58 24.37 -17.65
N VAL A 502 13.33 24.45 -16.55
CA VAL A 502 13.43 23.38 -15.55
C VAL A 502 12.58 23.74 -14.34
N TYR A 503 11.37 23.19 -14.28
CA TYR A 503 10.44 23.44 -13.19
C TYR A 503 10.62 22.45 -12.04
N LEU A 504 11.14 22.94 -10.91
CA LEU A 504 11.41 22.16 -9.70
C LEU A 504 10.31 22.36 -8.67
N GLU A 505 9.58 21.29 -8.35
CA GLU A 505 8.48 21.37 -7.40
C GLU A 505 8.44 20.21 -6.41
N GLY A 506 7.84 20.44 -5.25
CA GLY A 506 7.63 19.42 -4.23
C GLY A 506 7.80 19.96 -2.82
N LEU A 507 7.60 19.08 -1.83
CA LEU A 507 7.62 19.46 -0.41
C LEU A 507 8.96 20.09 0.01
N ASP A 508 8.95 20.82 1.11
CA ASP A 508 10.18 21.33 1.71
C ASP A 508 11.08 20.18 2.17
N CYS A 509 12.38 20.40 2.06
CA CYS A 509 13.41 19.38 2.29
C CYS A 509 13.34 18.12 1.39
N SER A 510 12.52 18.09 0.34
CA SER A 510 12.44 16.98 -0.65
C SER A 510 13.65 16.89 -1.60
N ALA A 511 14.70 17.68 -1.36
CA ALA A 511 15.95 17.71 -2.12
C ALA A 511 15.85 18.31 -3.54
N LYS A 512 14.90 19.23 -3.78
CA LYS A 512 14.71 20.01 -5.02
C LYS A 512 16.04 20.57 -5.57
N SER A 513 16.63 21.55 -4.88
CA SER A 513 17.85 22.23 -5.34
C SER A 513 19.04 21.27 -5.50
N SER A 514 19.24 20.34 -4.56
CA SER A 514 20.41 19.43 -4.58
C SER A 514 20.30 18.24 -5.56
N THR A 515 19.13 18.00 -6.15
CA THR A 515 18.88 16.91 -7.10
C THR A 515 18.55 17.50 -8.47
N GLY A 516 17.62 18.47 -8.53
CA GLY A 516 17.31 19.26 -9.72
C GLY A 516 18.50 20.07 -10.24
N GLY A 517 19.36 20.58 -9.36
CA GLY A 517 20.59 21.29 -9.74
C GLY A 517 21.56 20.47 -10.61
N LEU A 518 21.44 19.13 -10.65
CA LEU A 518 22.24 18.32 -11.56
C LEU A 518 21.84 18.48 -13.04
N VAL A 519 20.58 18.81 -13.31
CA VAL A 519 20.10 19.15 -14.66
C VAL A 519 20.69 20.49 -15.07
N CYS A 520 20.65 21.47 -14.17
CA CYS A 520 21.24 22.80 -14.36
C CYS A 520 22.74 22.69 -14.67
N GLN A 521 23.48 21.92 -13.85
CA GLN A 521 24.89 21.65 -14.06
C GLN A 521 25.19 20.99 -15.41
N ALA A 522 24.31 20.11 -15.90
CA ALA A 522 24.49 19.48 -17.21
C ALA A 522 24.32 20.51 -18.35
N LEU A 523 23.34 21.42 -18.22
CA LEU A 523 23.07 22.51 -19.17
C LEU A 523 24.20 23.54 -19.19
N GLU A 524 24.66 24.00 -18.03
CA GLU A 524 25.82 24.91 -17.90
C GLU A 524 27.07 24.31 -18.55
N LYS A 525 27.34 23.01 -18.33
CA LYS A 525 28.49 22.31 -18.91
C LYS A 525 28.45 22.18 -20.43
N CYS A 526 27.30 22.35 -21.08
CA CYS A 526 27.19 22.42 -22.52
C CYS A 526 26.90 23.84 -23.04
N GLY A 527 27.15 24.87 -22.22
CA GLY A 527 27.13 26.27 -22.67
C GLY A 527 25.75 26.92 -22.74
N TYR A 528 24.73 26.38 -22.06
CA TYR A 528 23.49 27.13 -21.83
C TYR A 528 23.76 28.23 -20.80
N ASP A 529 23.20 29.42 -21.01
CA ASP A 529 23.07 30.41 -19.94
C ASP A 529 21.91 30.01 -19.02
N VAL A 530 22.22 29.61 -17.80
CA VAL A 530 21.23 29.07 -16.85
C VAL A 530 20.90 30.12 -15.79
N ARG A 531 19.70 30.70 -15.87
CA ARG A 531 19.16 31.63 -14.87
C ARG A 531 18.22 30.89 -13.92
N THR A 532 18.08 31.41 -12.69
CA THR A 532 17.16 30.84 -11.69
C THR A 532 16.13 31.89 -11.28
N ALA A 533 14.85 31.56 -11.41
CA ALA A 533 13.75 32.33 -10.86
C ALA A 533 13.22 31.64 -9.60
N GLN A 534 13.20 32.37 -8.48
CA GLN A 534 12.62 31.88 -7.24
C GLN A 534 11.18 32.37 -7.11
N HIS A 535 10.24 31.43 -6.95
CA HIS A 535 8.82 31.75 -6.80
C HIS A 535 8.33 31.45 -5.38
N ASN A 536 9.10 31.84 -4.37
CA ASN A 536 8.79 31.67 -2.96
C ASN A 536 7.94 32.81 -2.36
N ARG A 537 7.87 33.98 -3.00
CA ARG A 537 7.09 35.12 -2.51
C ARG A 537 5.62 35.05 -2.98
N PRO A 538 4.66 35.42 -2.11
CA PRO A 538 3.26 35.56 -2.54
C PRO A 538 3.14 36.67 -3.60
N PRO A 539 2.16 36.58 -4.51
CA PRO A 539 1.95 37.59 -5.53
C PRO A 539 1.54 38.93 -4.90
N ASN A 540 2.04 40.04 -5.46
CA ASN A 540 1.58 41.39 -5.09
C ASN A 540 0.18 41.68 -5.68
N ASP A 541 -0.44 42.80 -5.31
CA ASP A 541 -1.82 43.09 -5.71
C ASP A 541 -1.98 43.36 -7.21
N GLU A 542 -0.95 43.89 -7.88
CA GLU A 542 -0.93 44.03 -9.33
C GLU A 542 -0.92 42.66 -10.01
N GLN A 543 -0.11 41.73 -9.50
CA GLN A 543 0.00 40.36 -10.00
C GLN A 543 -1.27 39.55 -9.73
N LYS A 544 -2.02 39.83 -8.66
CA LYS A 544 -3.31 39.17 -8.39
C LYS A 544 -4.41 39.59 -9.37
N ARG A 545 -4.31 40.76 -10.01
CA ARG A 545 -5.29 41.25 -10.98
C ARG A 545 -5.13 40.66 -12.38
N LYS A 546 -3.96 40.07 -12.67
CA LYS A 546 -3.66 39.44 -13.97
C LYS A 546 -4.06 37.95 -13.94
N PRO A 547 -4.31 37.31 -15.11
CA PRO A 547 -4.49 35.86 -15.19
C PRO A 547 -3.34 35.12 -14.52
N TRP A 548 -3.60 33.92 -13.99
CA TRP A 548 -2.69 33.31 -13.02
C TRP A 548 -1.31 33.00 -13.61
N MET A 549 -1.30 32.47 -14.84
CA MET A 549 -0.06 32.20 -15.57
C MET A 549 0.56 33.46 -16.19
N ASP A 550 -0.23 34.51 -16.46
CA ASP A 550 0.22 35.72 -17.17
C ASP A 550 0.62 36.89 -16.28
N ARG A 551 0.62 36.71 -14.95
CA ARG A 551 0.91 37.80 -14.01
C ARG A 551 2.37 38.27 -13.96
N GLY A 552 3.17 37.97 -14.97
CA GLY A 552 4.60 38.33 -15.04
C GLY A 552 5.47 37.63 -13.99
N ARG A 553 4.94 36.63 -13.28
CA ARG A 553 5.70 35.80 -12.32
C ARG A 553 6.35 34.60 -12.99
N PHE A 554 5.71 34.02 -14.00
CA PHE A 554 6.16 32.79 -14.66
C PHE A 554 6.73 33.15 -16.03
N GLN A 555 8.04 33.38 -16.04
CA GLN A 555 8.78 33.95 -17.17
C GLN A 555 9.27 32.85 -18.11
N PHE A 556 9.38 33.19 -19.39
CA PHE A 556 10.17 32.44 -20.36
C PHE A 556 11.66 32.74 -20.18
N PRO A 557 12.57 31.88 -20.66
CA PRO A 557 14.01 32.16 -20.60
C PRO A 557 14.39 33.51 -21.20
N GLU A 558 13.72 33.93 -22.28
CA GLU A 558 13.97 35.22 -22.92
C GLU A 558 13.56 36.43 -22.08
N ASP A 559 12.50 36.30 -21.29
CA ASP A 559 11.98 37.40 -20.47
C ASP A 559 12.96 37.77 -19.33
N MET A 560 14.02 36.97 -19.13
CA MET A 560 15.07 37.23 -18.14
C MET A 560 16.13 38.22 -18.61
N TYR A 561 16.14 38.59 -19.90
CA TYR A 561 17.13 39.51 -20.47
C TYR A 561 16.53 40.91 -20.60
N GLY A 562 17.27 41.90 -20.15
CA GLY A 562 16.84 43.30 -20.23
C GLY A 562 16.80 43.81 -21.68
N PRO A 563 16.06 44.89 -21.96
CA PRO A 563 16.16 45.58 -23.25
C PRO A 563 17.62 45.98 -23.51
N GLY A 564 18.21 45.45 -24.59
CA GLY A 564 19.61 45.71 -24.99
C GLY A 564 20.65 44.75 -24.41
N GLU A 565 20.25 43.73 -23.65
CA GLU A 565 21.17 42.67 -23.23
C GLU A 565 21.33 41.62 -24.34
N ASP A 566 22.58 41.21 -24.61
CA ASP A 566 22.87 40.16 -25.60
C ASP A 566 22.32 38.82 -25.12
N LYS A 567 21.28 38.34 -25.81
CA LYS A 567 20.63 37.06 -25.52
C LYS A 567 21.45 35.89 -26.10
N PRO A 568 21.94 34.96 -25.27
CA PRO A 568 22.62 33.76 -25.75
C PRO A 568 21.71 32.90 -26.63
N GLU A 569 22.30 32.15 -27.57
CA GLU A 569 21.53 31.25 -28.44
C GLU A 569 20.82 30.14 -27.64
N TYR A 570 21.47 29.63 -26.59
CA TYR A 570 20.95 28.58 -25.73
C TYR A 570 20.73 29.12 -24.32
N THR A 571 19.48 29.18 -23.90
CA THR A 571 19.08 29.74 -22.60
C THR A 571 18.28 28.72 -21.82
N ALA A 572 18.49 28.69 -20.51
CA ALA A 572 17.69 27.87 -19.61
C ALA A 572 17.25 28.67 -18.39
N LEU A 573 16.01 28.43 -17.97
CA LEU A 573 15.44 29.05 -16.78
C LEU A 573 15.00 27.98 -15.79
N VAL A 574 15.52 28.05 -14.58
CA VAL A 574 15.15 27.16 -13.47
C VAL A 574 14.08 27.83 -12.64
N TRP A 575 12.91 27.23 -12.55
CA TRP A 575 11.88 27.66 -11.60
C TRP A 575 12.06 26.88 -10.30
N ASP A 576 12.60 27.54 -9.26
CA ASP A 576 12.64 26.97 -7.90
C ASP A 576 11.34 27.33 -7.17
N ARG A 577 10.46 26.32 -7.08
CA ARG A 577 9.01 26.45 -6.85
C ARG A 577 8.31 27.10 -8.05
N GLY A 578 7.00 26.97 -8.13
CA GLY A 578 6.22 27.52 -9.24
C GLY A 578 4.70 27.41 -9.02
N PRO A 579 3.92 27.28 -10.11
CA PRO A 579 2.46 27.32 -10.04
C PRO A 579 1.84 26.34 -9.02
N ALA A 580 2.32 25.08 -8.94
CA ALA A 580 1.75 24.15 -7.96
C ALA A 580 1.96 24.59 -6.49
N GLY A 581 2.97 25.44 -6.22
CA GLY A 581 3.16 26.08 -4.93
C GLY A 581 1.99 26.95 -4.51
N ASP A 582 1.27 27.60 -5.45
CA ASP A 582 0.09 28.42 -5.13
C ASP A 582 -1.11 27.57 -4.66
N PHE A 583 -1.18 26.30 -5.06
CA PHE A 583 -2.15 25.34 -4.53
C PHE A 583 -1.80 24.87 -3.12
N VAL A 584 -0.51 24.63 -2.85
CA VAL A 584 -0.08 24.01 -1.59
C VAL A 584 0.13 25.04 -0.48
N TYR A 585 0.77 26.16 -0.83
CA TYR A 585 1.15 27.21 0.11
C TYR A 585 0.32 28.49 -0.04
N GLY A 586 -0.45 28.60 -1.14
CA GLY A 586 -1.40 29.69 -1.36
C GLY A 586 -2.85 29.28 -1.06
N SER A 587 -3.79 30.12 -1.52
CA SER A 587 -5.23 29.91 -1.29
C SER A 587 -5.89 28.98 -2.32
N PHE A 588 -5.18 28.51 -3.35
CA PHE A 588 -5.83 27.80 -4.46
C PHE A 588 -6.37 26.43 -4.06
N ALA A 589 -5.86 25.80 -3.00
CA ALA A 589 -6.45 24.59 -2.44
C ALA A 589 -7.86 24.82 -1.85
N GLN A 590 -8.23 26.05 -1.51
CA GLN A 590 -9.54 26.39 -0.92
C GLN A 590 -10.58 26.79 -1.97
N LEU A 591 -10.16 27.01 -3.23
CA LEU A 591 -11.06 27.32 -4.34
C LEU A 591 -12.08 26.21 -4.58
N SER A 592 -13.22 26.59 -5.16
CA SER A 592 -14.21 25.63 -5.65
C SER A 592 -13.59 24.69 -6.69
N LEU A 593 -14.19 23.52 -6.88
CA LEU A 593 -13.68 22.54 -7.84
C LEU A 593 -13.60 23.11 -9.26
N ASP A 594 -14.56 23.95 -9.65
CA ASP A 594 -14.62 24.51 -11.00
C ASP A 594 -13.57 25.59 -11.21
N GLU A 595 -13.30 26.43 -10.21
CA GLU A 595 -12.18 27.37 -10.24
C GLU A 595 -10.82 26.64 -10.28
N LYS A 596 -10.65 25.55 -9.52
CA LYS A 596 -9.44 24.72 -9.60
C LYS A 596 -9.23 24.15 -10.99
N LYS A 597 -10.30 23.67 -11.64
CA LYS A 597 -10.24 23.18 -13.02
C LYS A 597 -9.84 24.29 -14.00
N LYS A 598 -10.37 25.51 -13.86
CA LYS A 598 -9.95 26.67 -14.66
C LYS A 598 -8.45 26.93 -14.50
N LYS A 599 -7.94 26.88 -13.26
CA LYS A 599 -6.49 27.01 -13.01
C LYS A 599 -5.67 25.86 -13.60
N PHE A 600 -6.13 24.61 -13.51
CA PHE A 600 -5.46 23.51 -14.19
C PHE A 600 -5.43 23.72 -15.71
N GLU A 601 -6.48 24.28 -16.29
CA GLU A 601 -6.53 24.61 -17.71
C GLU A 601 -5.56 25.73 -18.09
N GLU A 602 -5.51 26.83 -17.32
CA GLU A 602 -4.53 27.91 -17.53
C GLU A 602 -3.08 27.37 -17.53
N PHE A 603 -2.76 26.43 -16.64
CA PHE A 603 -1.43 25.78 -16.64
C PHE A 603 -1.21 24.88 -17.87
N ARG A 604 -2.22 24.14 -18.31
CA ARG A 604 -2.13 23.30 -19.53
C ARG A 604 -1.97 24.14 -20.79
N GLN A 605 -2.61 25.31 -20.84
CA GLN A 605 -2.45 26.27 -21.93
C GLN A 605 -1.03 26.84 -21.94
N TYR A 606 -0.47 27.21 -20.78
CA TYR A 606 0.92 27.63 -20.68
C TYR A 606 1.89 26.53 -21.17
N ASP A 607 1.66 25.28 -20.74
CA ASP A 607 2.42 24.11 -21.19
C ASP A 607 2.35 23.90 -22.71
N TYR A 608 1.18 24.16 -23.31
CA TYR A 608 1.00 24.14 -24.76
C TYR A 608 1.77 25.26 -25.46
N ILE A 609 1.71 26.50 -24.94
CA ILE A 609 2.45 27.64 -25.48
C ILE A 609 3.95 27.36 -25.49
N CYS A 610 4.52 26.79 -24.42
CA CYS A 610 5.92 26.37 -24.41
C CYS A 610 6.27 25.44 -25.58
N ARG A 611 5.39 24.48 -25.93
CA ARG A 611 5.63 23.57 -27.07
C ARG A 611 5.58 24.29 -28.42
N VAL A 612 4.65 25.22 -28.58
CA VAL A 612 4.49 26.00 -29.81
C VAL A 612 5.70 26.90 -30.04
N GLU A 613 6.16 27.57 -28.98
CA GLU A 613 7.31 28.49 -28.95
C GLU A 613 8.68 27.77 -28.90
N ASP A 614 8.71 26.44 -29.11
CA ASP A 614 9.94 25.63 -29.14
C ASP A 614 10.78 25.70 -27.83
N VAL A 615 10.08 25.72 -26.70
CA VAL A 615 10.65 25.74 -25.35
C VAL A 615 10.49 24.37 -24.70
N LEU A 616 11.59 23.68 -24.42
CA LEU A 616 11.57 22.42 -23.68
C LEU A 616 11.21 22.68 -22.22
N PHE A 617 9.94 22.48 -21.86
CA PHE A 617 9.45 22.59 -20.50
C PHE A 617 9.58 21.25 -19.75
N ILE A 618 10.29 21.24 -18.64
CA ILE A 618 10.59 20.02 -17.86
C ILE A 618 10.00 20.16 -16.46
N LYS A 619 8.93 19.42 -16.22
CA LYS A 619 8.19 19.44 -14.95
C LYS A 619 8.69 18.34 -14.02
N LEU A 620 9.35 18.70 -12.90
CA LEU A 620 9.92 17.76 -11.94
C LEU A 620 9.19 17.84 -10.59
N LEU A 621 8.57 16.74 -10.15
CA LEU A 621 7.94 16.63 -8.83
C LEU A 621 8.79 15.77 -7.89
N PHE A 622 9.42 16.40 -6.90
CA PHE A 622 10.24 15.74 -5.89
C PHE A 622 9.39 15.22 -4.73
N VAL A 623 9.44 13.90 -4.51
CA VAL A 623 8.71 13.21 -3.45
C VAL A 623 9.69 12.54 -2.51
N ALA A 624 9.68 12.95 -1.24
CA ALA A 624 10.41 12.28 -0.16
C ALA A 624 9.41 11.77 0.87
N ASP A 625 9.71 10.63 1.51
CA ASP A 625 8.93 10.22 2.66
C ASP A 625 9.10 11.19 3.85
N LYS A 626 8.12 11.15 4.75
CA LYS A 626 8.08 12.01 5.93
C LYS A 626 9.36 11.89 6.78
N ASP A 627 9.93 10.70 6.90
CA ASP A 627 11.14 10.48 7.69
C ASP A 627 12.39 11.10 7.07
N SER A 628 12.53 11.04 5.75
CA SER A 628 13.63 11.67 5.00
C SER A 628 13.55 13.19 5.11
N ILE A 629 12.34 13.75 5.06
CA ILE A 629 12.08 15.17 5.31
C ILE A 629 12.44 15.50 6.77
N ALA A 630 11.95 14.75 7.75
CA ALA A 630 12.25 14.95 9.17
C ALA A 630 13.75 14.87 9.47
N SER A 631 14.46 13.90 8.87
CA SER A 631 15.90 13.76 9.00
C SER A 631 16.65 14.94 8.38
N THR A 632 16.19 15.43 7.23
CA THR A 632 16.79 16.59 6.58
C THR A 632 16.53 17.87 7.38
N LEU A 633 15.31 18.05 7.89
CA LEU A 633 14.93 19.17 8.75
C LEU A 633 15.70 19.14 10.08
N GLY A 634 15.85 17.97 10.70
CA GLY A 634 16.66 17.79 11.91
C GLY A 634 18.14 18.10 11.69
N LYS A 635 18.71 17.73 10.53
CA LYS A 635 20.08 18.14 10.16
C LYS A 635 20.20 19.65 10.00
N ARG A 636 19.23 20.27 9.32
CA ARG A 636 19.20 21.73 9.19
C ARG A 636 19.12 22.38 10.56
N LEU A 637 18.20 21.95 11.43
CA LEU A 637 18.05 22.48 12.79
C LEU A 637 19.34 22.36 13.60
N ALA A 638 20.02 21.23 13.52
CA ALA A 638 21.31 21.05 14.17
C ALA A 638 22.35 22.05 13.62
N HIS A 639 22.39 22.27 12.30
CA HIS A 639 23.28 23.27 11.70
C HIS A 639 22.91 24.70 12.12
N LYS A 640 21.62 25.05 12.21
CA LYS A 640 21.16 26.36 12.69
C LYS A 640 21.55 26.60 14.14
N LYS A 641 21.38 25.59 15.01
CA LYS A 641 21.85 25.67 16.40
C LYS A 641 23.37 25.84 16.46
N ILE A 642 24.13 25.07 15.69
CA ILE A 642 25.59 25.22 15.60
C ILE A 642 25.98 26.63 15.12
N ALA A 643 25.25 27.18 14.14
CA ALA A 643 25.49 28.53 13.65
C ALA A 643 25.22 29.59 14.73
N GLN A 644 24.13 29.45 15.49
CA GLN A 644 23.79 30.32 16.63
C GLN A 644 24.81 30.22 17.76
N ASP A 645 25.23 28.99 18.10
CA ASP A 645 26.25 28.73 19.12
C ASP A 645 27.60 29.35 18.69
N LEU A 646 27.95 29.23 17.41
CA LEU A 646 29.17 29.84 16.86
C LEU A 646 29.08 31.37 16.79
N ARG A 647 27.93 31.93 16.44
CA ARG A 647 27.68 33.39 16.45
C ARG A 647 27.85 33.94 17.86
N THR A 648 27.23 33.29 18.85
CA THR A 648 27.35 33.65 20.27
C THR A 648 28.81 33.58 20.74
N TRP A 649 29.55 32.56 20.31
CA TRP A 649 30.97 32.44 20.64
C TRP A 649 31.82 33.53 19.97
N LEU A 650 31.59 33.83 18.69
CA LEU A 650 32.28 34.91 17.96
C LEU A 650 31.99 36.28 18.58
N ASP A 651 30.75 36.52 19.00
CA ASP A 651 30.32 37.72 19.72
C ASP A 651 31.05 37.85 21.06
N ALA A 652 31.08 36.77 21.86
CA ALA A 652 31.75 36.74 23.15
C ALA A 652 33.28 36.94 23.05
N ASN A 653 33.89 36.62 21.91
CA ASN A 653 35.34 36.75 21.68
C ASN A 653 35.72 37.97 20.83
N SER A 654 34.75 38.83 20.48
CA SER A 654 34.98 40.07 19.69
C SER A 654 35.77 39.84 18.38
N ILE A 655 35.55 38.70 17.71
CA ILE A 655 36.29 38.37 16.48
C ILE A 655 35.60 39.03 15.27
N PRO A 656 36.25 39.97 14.56
CA PRO A 656 35.68 40.64 13.39
C PRO A 656 35.88 39.76 12.15
N HIS A 657 34.93 38.87 11.84
CA HIS A 657 34.91 38.05 10.62
C HIS A 657 33.54 38.16 9.92
N SER A 658 33.51 37.95 8.60
CA SER A 658 32.26 37.94 7.82
C SER A 658 31.31 36.88 8.37
N ARG A 659 30.10 37.32 8.72
CA ARG A 659 29.02 36.49 9.30
C ARG A 659 28.06 35.96 8.24
N GLU A 660 28.27 36.32 6.98
CA GLU A 660 27.38 36.00 5.85
C GLU A 660 27.08 34.50 5.77
N GLY A 661 28.09 33.64 5.94
CA GLY A 661 27.90 32.19 5.92
C GLY A 661 27.08 31.64 7.10
N LEU A 662 27.08 32.31 8.26
CA LEU A 662 26.24 31.93 9.41
C LEU A 662 24.81 32.42 9.22
N GLU A 663 24.65 33.64 8.71
CA GLU A 663 23.35 34.22 8.39
C GLU A 663 22.64 33.42 7.29
N GLU A 664 23.37 32.93 6.28
CA GLU A 664 22.84 32.03 5.25
C GLU A 664 22.32 30.72 5.85
N ILE A 665 23.06 30.10 6.79
CA ILE A 665 22.66 28.87 7.47
C ILE A 665 21.42 29.10 8.36
N GLU A 666 21.37 30.24 9.06
CA GLU A 666 20.25 30.61 9.93
C GLU A 666 18.97 30.91 9.13
N ALA A 667 19.10 31.56 7.96
CA ALA A 667 18.03 31.87 7.03
C ALA A 667 17.48 30.63 6.31
N HIS A 668 18.27 29.55 6.21
CA HIS A 668 17.90 28.31 5.52
C HIS A 668 16.83 27.45 6.23
N ILE A 669 16.29 27.89 7.37
CA ILE A 669 15.17 27.24 8.08
C ILE A 669 14.10 28.26 8.42
N ASP A 670 12.96 28.12 7.76
CA ASP A 670 11.77 28.93 8.00
C ASP A 670 10.83 28.19 8.97
N PRO A 671 10.24 28.85 9.98
CA PRO A 671 9.13 28.29 10.76
C PRO A 671 8.02 27.64 9.91
N THR A 672 7.76 28.14 8.70
CA THR A 672 6.78 27.55 7.78
C THR A 672 7.15 26.14 7.33
N ASP A 673 8.43 25.75 7.35
CA ASP A 673 8.87 24.38 7.04
C ASP A 673 8.24 23.36 8.01
N PHE A 674 8.03 23.74 9.28
CA PHE A 674 7.37 22.87 10.28
C PHE A 674 5.87 22.77 10.06
N ILE A 675 5.23 23.87 9.67
CA ILE A 675 3.81 23.88 9.30
C ILE A 675 3.60 22.97 8.09
N ALA A 676 4.45 23.11 7.06
CA ALA A 676 4.44 22.26 5.87
C ALA A 676 4.71 20.79 6.21
N PHE A 677 5.62 20.51 7.15
CA PHE A 677 5.92 19.16 7.62
C PHE A 677 4.76 18.52 8.39
N ASN A 678 4.08 19.29 9.25
CA ASN A 678 2.90 18.84 9.98
C ASN A 678 1.74 18.52 9.02
N ASN A 679 1.61 19.31 7.95
CA ASN A 679 0.63 19.11 6.88
C ASN A 679 1.12 18.19 5.74
N TYR A 680 2.16 17.37 5.97
CA TYR A 680 2.82 16.53 4.95
C TYR A 680 1.84 15.77 4.04
N LYS A 681 0.85 15.07 4.62
CA LYS A 681 -0.09 14.24 3.83
C LYS A 681 -0.99 15.11 2.94
N THR A 682 -1.49 16.20 3.50
CA THR A 682 -2.35 17.16 2.80
C THR A 682 -1.59 17.81 1.65
N ASN A 683 -0.40 18.34 1.92
CA ASN A 683 0.43 19.01 0.92
C ASN A 683 0.86 18.06 -0.20
N LEU A 684 1.25 16.82 0.14
CA LEU A 684 1.58 15.81 -0.86
C LEU A 684 0.36 15.45 -1.73
N SER A 685 -0.83 15.34 -1.13
CA SER A 685 -2.07 15.08 -1.85
C SER A 685 -2.37 16.20 -2.85
N ILE A 686 -2.23 17.46 -2.43
CA ILE A 686 -2.47 18.62 -3.29
C ILE A 686 -1.45 18.67 -4.44
N PHE A 687 -0.15 18.47 -4.17
CA PHE A 687 0.85 18.39 -5.25
C PHE A 687 0.55 17.27 -6.25
N THR A 688 0.15 16.10 -5.76
CA THR A 688 -0.22 14.96 -6.61
C THR A 688 -1.48 15.27 -7.42
N GLU A 689 -2.44 16.00 -6.85
CA GLU A 689 -3.63 16.46 -7.55
C GLU A 689 -3.29 17.43 -8.68
N VAL A 690 -2.45 18.45 -8.41
CA VAL A 690 -1.98 19.40 -9.44
C VAL A 690 -1.27 18.64 -10.56
N ALA A 691 -0.28 17.81 -10.21
CA ALA A 691 0.48 17.05 -11.20
C ALA A 691 -0.44 16.13 -12.04
N ARG A 692 -1.42 15.46 -11.43
CA ARG A 692 -2.34 14.57 -12.15
C ARG A 692 -3.26 15.34 -13.10
N ASN A 693 -3.80 16.48 -12.70
CA ASN A 693 -4.76 17.24 -13.51
C ASN A 693 -4.09 18.14 -14.56
N THR A 694 -2.81 18.45 -14.38
CA THR A 694 -2.01 19.22 -15.35
C THR A 694 -1.08 18.34 -16.19
N ASN A 695 -1.07 17.03 -15.97
CA ASN A 695 -0.38 16.11 -16.86
C ASN A 695 -1.16 16.03 -18.17
N THR A 696 -0.57 16.53 -19.25
CA THR A 696 -1.01 16.31 -20.62
C THR A 696 -0.75 14.85 -20.99
N LEU A 697 -1.63 13.95 -20.53
CA LEU A 697 -1.69 12.59 -21.05
C LEU A 697 -2.23 12.65 -22.48
N LYS A 698 -1.74 11.74 -23.33
CA LYS A 698 -2.11 11.47 -24.74
C LYS A 698 -3.61 11.24 -25.04
N ASN A 699 -4.52 11.97 -24.41
CA ASN A 699 -5.85 12.18 -24.96
C ASN A 699 -5.71 13.35 -25.93
N ARG A 700 -6.08 13.27 -27.19
CA ARG A 700 -6.64 12.23 -28.08
C ARG A 700 -6.64 12.97 -29.40
N LEU A 701 -6.00 12.47 -30.47
CA LEU A 701 -6.37 12.53 -31.90
C LEU A 701 -7.32 13.63 -32.47
N THR A 702 -7.56 14.76 -31.81
CA THR A 702 -8.66 15.69 -32.13
C THR A 702 -8.17 16.98 -32.78
N ASP A 703 -6.93 17.39 -32.53
CA ASP A 703 -6.41 18.66 -33.10
C ASP A 703 -5.39 18.47 -34.23
N GLY A 704 -5.14 17.23 -34.67
CA GLY A 704 -4.29 16.96 -35.85
C GLY A 704 -2.81 17.36 -35.75
N ILE A 705 -2.40 18.07 -34.70
CA ILE A 705 -1.01 18.46 -34.46
C ILE A 705 -0.30 17.27 -33.79
N PRO A 706 0.66 16.61 -34.46
CA PRO A 706 1.49 15.60 -33.82
C PRO A 706 2.27 16.28 -32.68
N ASP A 707 1.96 15.90 -31.44
CA ASP A 707 2.67 16.41 -30.26
C ASP A 707 4.18 16.28 -30.46
N LYS A 708 4.89 17.42 -30.43
CA LYS A 708 6.33 17.46 -30.63
C LYS A 708 7.06 16.59 -29.62
N TYR A 709 6.61 16.50 -28.36
CA TYR A 709 7.20 15.61 -27.36
C TYR A 709 6.22 15.37 -26.19
N ASP A 710 6.42 14.26 -25.49
CA ASP A 710 5.65 13.85 -24.31
C ASP A 710 6.11 14.63 -23.07
N ASP A 711 5.37 15.68 -22.72
CA ASP A 711 5.65 16.56 -21.59
C ASP A 711 4.88 16.14 -20.33
N HIS A 712 5.31 15.02 -19.75
CA HIS A 712 4.74 14.54 -18.48
C HIS A 712 5.54 15.02 -17.27
N TRP A 713 4.83 15.09 -16.14
CA TRP A 713 5.45 15.27 -14.83
C TRP A 713 6.40 14.12 -14.50
N ASN A 714 7.68 14.45 -14.28
CA ASN A 714 8.68 13.49 -13.81
C ASN A 714 8.66 13.43 -12.29
N VAL A 715 8.08 12.36 -11.74
CA VAL A 715 8.05 12.12 -10.30
C VAL A 715 9.37 11.49 -9.84
N ILE A 716 10.13 12.24 -9.03
CA ILE A 716 11.46 11.87 -8.53
C ILE A 716 11.37 11.52 -7.04
N CYS A 717 11.46 10.23 -6.71
CA CYS A 717 11.48 9.78 -5.31
C CYS A 717 12.87 9.98 -4.68
N THR A 718 13.01 10.95 -3.78
CA THR A 718 14.29 11.37 -3.18
C THR A 718 14.58 10.78 -1.80
N THR A 719 13.74 9.85 -1.30
CA THR A 719 14.04 9.03 -0.11
C THR A 719 15.45 8.43 -0.17
N LYS A 720 15.85 7.94 -1.36
CA LYS A 720 17.23 7.55 -1.65
C LYS A 720 17.80 8.49 -2.71
N ARG A 721 18.58 9.49 -2.28
CA ARG A 721 19.10 10.55 -3.16
C ARG A 721 19.96 10.05 -4.32
N TYR A 722 20.82 9.04 -4.11
CA TYR A 722 21.71 8.56 -5.19
C TYR A 722 20.93 7.92 -6.37
N PRO A 723 20.05 6.92 -6.16
CA PRO A 723 19.20 6.41 -7.25
C PRO A 723 18.32 7.49 -7.89
N ALA A 724 17.78 8.42 -7.09
CA ALA A 724 16.96 9.52 -7.58
C ALA A 724 17.71 10.41 -8.59
N ARG A 725 18.95 10.79 -8.25
CA ARG A 725 19.84 11.59 -9.11
C ARG A 725 20.17 10.89 -10.43
N MET A 726 20.51 9.61 -10.37
CA MET A 726 20.79 8.82 -11.59
C MET A 726 19.54 8.68 -12.47
N LYS A 727 18.37 8.46 -11.87
CA LYS A 727 17.10 8.37 -12.61
C LYS A 727 16.74 9.71 -13.25
N LEU A 728 16.91 10.81 -12.52
CA LEU A 728 16.65 12.16 -13.03
C LEU A 728 17.47 12.46 -14.29
N LEU A 729 18.79 12.24 -14.24
CA LEU A 729 19.67 12.50 -15.40
C LEU A 729 19.30 11.65 -16.62
N LYS A 730 18.92 10.38 -16.42
CA LYS A 730 18.45 9.50 -17.49
C LYS A 730 17.11 9.93 -18.08
N ASN A 731 16.17 10.35 -17.24
CA ASN A 731 14.87 10.86 -17.68
C ASN A 731 15.07 12.14 -18.51
N PHE A 732 15.90 13.06 -18.02
CA PHE A 732 16.23 14.29 -18.72
C PHE A 732 16.87 14.01 -20.09
N GLU A 733 17.87 13.13 -20.15
CA GLU A 733 18.47 12.71 -21.42
C GLU A 733 17.43 12.09 -22.38
N SER A 734 16.50 11.28 -21.86
CA SER A 734 15.45 10.68 -22.67
C SER A 734 14.48 11.73 -23.23
N GLN A 735 14.17 12.79 -22.47
CA GLN A 735 13.34 13.89 -22.96
C GLN A 735 14.05 14.70 -24.04
N LEU A 736 15.33 15.01 -23.84
CA LEU A 736 16.17 15.66 -24.85
C LEU A 736 16.25 14.86 -26.15
N LYS A 737 16.44 13.54 -26.05
CA LYS A 737 16.46 12.66 -27.23
C LYS A 737 15.13 12.68 -27.97
N ARG A 738 14.00 12.70 -27.26
CA ARG A 738 12.68 12.78 -27.89
C ARG A 738 12.52 14.11 -28.60
N TYR A 739 12.85 15.22 -27.94
CA TYR A 739 12.82 16.56 -28.53
C TYR A 739 13.64 16.63 -29.81
N ALA A 740 14.90 16.16 -29.78
CA ALA A 740 15.81 16.22 -30.93
C ALA A 740 15.41 15.30 -32.10
N LEU A 741 14.57 14.28 -31.86
CA LEU A 741 14.07 13.37 -32.90
C LEU A 741 12.79 13.87 -33.56
N THR A 742 12.17 14.91 -33.01
CA THR A 742 10.92 15.45 -33.53
C THR A 742 11.23 16.31 -34.76
N PRO A 743 10.63 16.03 -35.92
CA PRO A 743 10.86 16.81 -37.12
C PRO A 743 10.50 18.28 -36.87
N THR A 744 11.48 19.17 -36.96
CA THR A 744 11.31 20.62 -36.87
C THR A 744 10.46 21.20 -38.01
N ASP A 745 10.30 20.45 -39.10
CA ASP A 745 9.87 20.97 -40.40
C ASP A 745 8.35 21.00 -40.66
N LYS A 746 7.48 20.78 -39.66
CA LYS A 746 6.02 20.67 -39.91
C LYS A 746 5.11 21.72 -39.28
N VAL A 747 5.63 22.66 -38.47
CA VAL A 747 4.79 23.71 -37.84
C VAL A 747 4.85 25.04 -38.60
N THR A 748 5.87 25.26 -39.43
CA THR A 748 6.00 26.47 -40.24
C THR A 748 4.91 26.62 -41.30
N THR A 749 4.31 25.53 -41.80
CA THR A 749 3.27 25.63 -42.83
C THR A 749 1.90 25.96 -42.24
N THR A 750 1.52 25.35 -41.11
CA THR A 750 0.23 25.63 -40.45
C THR A 750 0.23 26.96 -39.71
N GLY A 751 1.36 27.37 -39.11
CA GLY A 751 1.51 28.71 -38.51
C GLY A 751 1.39 29.83 -39.54
N LYS A 752 2.02 29.66 -40.72
CA LYS A 752 1.89 30.60 -41.84
C LYS A 752 0.49 30.66 -42.45
N ILE A 753 -0.28 29.57 -42.39
CA ILE A 753 -1.69 29.58 -42.83
C ILE A 753 -2.56 30.41 -41.89
N TYR A 754 -2.31 30.38 -40.57
CA TYR A 754 -3.04 31.23 -39.62
C TYR A 754 -2.63 32.71 -39.72
N GLU A 755 -1.35 33.02 -39.92
CA GLU A 755 -0.90 34.40 -40.24
C GLU A 755 -1.46 34.91 -41.59
N PHE A 756 -1.64 34.02 -42.57
CA PHE A 756 -2.21 34.37 -43.88
C PHE A 756 -3.73 34.59 -43.83
N LEU A 757 -4.44 33.94 -42.90
CA LEU A 757 -5.89 34.03 -42.75
C LEU A 757 -6.36 35.16 -41.82
N ASP A 758 -5.48 35.73 -40.99
CA ASP A 758 -5.79 36.92 -40.18
C ASP A 758 -4.70 38.01 -40.25
N PRO A 759 -4.74 38.88 -41.28
CA PRO A 759 -3.76 39.95 -41.47
C PRO A 759 -3.81 41.06 -40.41
N ARG A 760 -4.76 41.02 -39.46
CA ARG A 760 -4.89 42.03 -38.38
C ARG A 760 -4.12 41.65 -37.12
N SER A 761 -3.56 40.45 -37.05
CA SER A 761 -2.74 39.99 -35.93
C SER A 761 -1.30 40.51 -36.04
N GLY A 762 -1.12 41.84 -35.94
CA GLY A 762 0.21 42.40 -35.70
C GLY A 762 0.78 41.86 -34.40
N SER A 763 1.79 40.99 -34.48
CA SER A 763 2.74 40.53 -33.44
C SER A 763 2.27 40.49 -31.96
N HIS A 764 1.01 40.20 -31.69
CA HIS A 764 0.54 39.97 -30.34
C HIS A 764 0.45 38.46 -30.12
N ARG A 765 1.24 37.97 -29.15
CA ARG A 765 1.21 36.58 -28.63
C ARG A 765 -0.24 36.09 -28.59
N VAL A 766 -0.46 34.85 -29.02
CA VAL A 766 -1.77 34.16 -29.09
C VAL A 766 -2.39 34.08 -27.69
N SER A 767 -2.92 35.19 -27.21
CA SER A 767 -3.67 35.32 -25.97
C SER A 767 -5.14 35.30 -26.33
N SER A 768 -5.90 34.42 -25.69
CA SER A 768 -7.36 34.26 -25.77
C SER A 768 -7.91 33.56 -27.02
N ILE A 769 -7.88 32.22 -27.01
CA ILE A 769 -9.00 31.42 -27.52
C ILE A 769 -9.28 30.33 -26.48
N VAL A 770 -10.32 30.55 -25.66
CA VAL A 770 -10.94 29.49 -24.84
C VAL A 770 -12.21 29.08 -25.59
N PRO A 771 -12.28 27.88 -26.18
CA PRO A 771 -13.55 27.37 -26.68
C PRO A 771 -14.43 27.00 -25.48
N GLU A 772 -15.56 27.68 -25.37
CA GLU A 772 -16.65 27.30 -24.48
C GLU A 772 -17.31 25.99 -24.96
N ASN A 773 -17.72 25.18 -23.97
CA ASN A 773 -18.72 24.11 -24.02
C ASN A 773 -18.31 22.78 -24.67
N TYR A 774 -18.09 21.76 -23.83
CA TYR A 774 -18.87 20.51 -23.81
C TYR A 774 -18.35 19.60 -22.67
N VAL A 775 -19.06 19.53 -21.54
CA VAL A 775 -18.86 18.46 -20.55
C VAL A 775 -20.23 17.91 -20.16
N GLU A 776 -20.60 16.80 -20.78
CA GLU A 776 -21.70 15.97 -20.30
C GLU A 776 -21.33 15.31 -18.97
N GLU A 777 -22.26 15.43 -18.02
CA GLU A 777 -22.26 14.77 -16.73
C GLU A 777 -22.37 13.24 -16.87
N LYS A 778 -21.64 12.49 -16.03
CA LYS A 778 -22.20 11.26 -15.42
C LYS A 778 -21.47 10.82 -14.15
N ASN A 779 -22.19 11.05 -13.04
CA ASN A 779 -22.40 10.20 -11.86
C ASN A 779 -21.23 9.50 -11.15
N LYS A 780 -20.97 10.01 -9.93
CA LYS A 780 -20.30 9.32 -8.82
C LYS A 780 -21.35 8.61 -7.94
N SER A 781 -21.49 7.29 -8.02
CA SER A 781 -21.83 6.45 -6.85
C SER A 781 -21.68 4.97 -7.18
N ASN A 782 -20.80 4.29 -6.41
CA ASN A 782 -20.57 2.85 -6.27
C ASN A 782 -19.14 2.45 -6.63
N LYS A 783 -18.25 2.44 -5.62
CA LYS A 783 -16.92 1.82 -5.73
C LYS A 783 -17.08 0.30 -5.77
N VAL A 784 -17.41 -0.23 -6.93
CA VAL A 784 -17.32 -1.66 -7.25
C VAL A 784 -15.83 -2.03 -7.29
N SER A 785 -15.42 -3.07 -6.54
CA SER A 785 -14.01 -3.46 -6.55
C SER A 785 -13.58 -3.87 -7.96
N ILE A 786 -12.37 -3.50 -8.39
CA ILE A 786 -11.79 -3.87 -9.70
C ILE A 786 -11.92 -5.38 -9.97
N ARG A 787 -11.82 -6.20 -8.91
CA ARG A 787 -12.01 -7.66 -9.01
C ARG A 787 -13.45 -8.05 -9.38
N ALA A 788 -14.45 -7.36 -8.85
CA ALA A 788 -15.85 -7.58 -9.20
C ALA A 788 -16.12 -7.08 -10.63
N ILE A 789 -15.51 -5.96 -11.04
CA ILE A 789 -15.58 -5.48 -12.43
C ILE A 789 -14.99 -6.53 -13.38
N PHE A 790 -13.79 -7.06 -13.12
CA PHE A 790 -13.19 -8.11 -13.96
C PHE A 790 -14.00 -9.41 -13.96
N GLN A 791 -14.62 -9.79 -12.84
CA GLN A 791 -15.46 -10.98 -12.78
C GLN A 791 -16.77 -10.79 -13.56
N THR A 792 -17.37 -9.61 -13.49
CA THR A 792 -18.58 -9.27 -14.25
C THR A 792 -18.26 -9.11 -15.74
N VAL A 793 -17.15 -8.46 -16.10
CA VAL A 793 -16.68 -8.34 -17.49
C VAL A 793 -16.36 -9.72 -18.05
N LEU A 794 -15.66 -10.59 -17.32
CA LEU A 794 -15.40 -11.96 -17.78
C LEU A 794 -16.70 -12.76 -17.96
N LEU A 795 -17.67 -12.60 -17.06
CA LEU A 795 -18.98 -13.24 -17.19
C LEU A 795 -19.76 -12.70 -18.41
N LEU A 796 -19.73 -11.39 -18.63
CA LEU A 796 -20.36 -10.74 -19.79
C LEU A 796 -19.68 -11.12 -21.09
N CYS A 797 -18.35 -11.19 -21.13
CA CYS A 797 -17.60 -11.68 -22.28
C CYS A 797 -17.93 -13.15 -22.56
N LEU A 798 -18.06 -14.01 -21.54
CA LEU A 798 -18.46 -15.40 -21.74
C LEU A 798 -19.91 -15.54 -22.21
N LEU A 799 -20.82 -14.69 -21.71
CA LEU A 799 -22.21 -14.63 -22.18
C LEU A 799 -22.31 -14.10 -23.60
N TYR A 800 -21.54 -13.07 -23.94
CA TYR A 800 -21.43 -12.52 -25.29
C TYR A 800 -20.84 -13.54 -26.26
N PHE A 801 -19.72 -14.17 -25.92
CA PHE A 801 -19.09 -15.19 -26.75
C PHE A 801 -20.02 -16.39 -26.95
N TYR A 802 -20.80 -16.73 -25.93
CA TYR A 802 -21.86 -17.72 -26.05
C TYR A 802 -22.98 -17.25 -26.99
N ALA A 803 -23.51 -16.04 -26.85
CA ALA A 803 -24.55 -15.51 -27.73
C ALA A 803 -24.07 -15.37 -29.19
N TYR A 804 -22.86 -14.88 -29.41
CA TYR A 804 -22.22 -14.76 -30.71
C TYR A 804 -22.07 -16.13 -31.38
N ILE A 805 -21.49 -17.13 -30.70
CA ILE A 805 -21.30 -18.47 -31.28
C ILE A 805 -22.63 -19.20 -31.49
N THR A 806 -23.60 -19.03 -30.59
CA THR A 806 -24.82 -19.86 -30.60
C THR A 806 -25.93 -19.25 -31.45
N TRP A 807 -25.97 -17.93 -31.59
CA TRP A 807 -27.05 -17.19 -32.24
C TRP A 807 -26.57 -16.29 -33.39
N ASN A 808 -25.28 -16.29 -33.75
CA ASN A 808 -24.68 -15.31 -34.67
C ASN A 808 -25.02 -13.87 -34.25
N PHE A 809 -25.13 -13.65 -32.93
CA PHE A 809 -25.50 -12.35 -32.39
C PHE A 809 -24.30 -11.40 -32.50
N ASP A 810 -24.26 -10.59 -33.56
CA ASP A 810 -23.28 -9.53 -33.73
C ASP A 810 -23.81 -8.19 -33.18
N MET A 811 -23.01 -7.54 -32.33
CA MET A 811 -23.38 -6.25 -31.75
C MET A 811 -23.36 -5.12 -32.78
N THR A 812 -22.73 -5.32 -33.94
CA THR A 812 -22.72 -4.35 -35.04
C THR A 812 -24.07 -4.20 -35.73
N ASP A 813 -24.98 -5.17 -35.61
CA ASP A 813 -26.30 -5.09 -36.27
C ASP A 813 -27.27 -4.14 -35.52
N TYR A 814 -26.88 -3.64 -34.34
CA TYR A 814 -27.74 -2.82 -33.47
C TYR A 814 -27.07 -1.54 -32.94
N LEU A 815 -25.82 -1.26 -33.35
CA LEU A 815 -25.10 -0.02 -33.11
C LEU A 815 -24.95 0.73 -34.43
#